data_AF-A0A8S1ZJ75-F1
#
_entry.id   AF-A0A8S1ZJ75-F1
#
_cell.length_a   1.000
_cell.length_b   1.000
_cell.length_c   1.000
_cell.angle_alpha   90.00
_cell.angle_beta   90.00
_cell.angle_gamma   90.00
#
_symmetry.space_group_name_H-M   'P 1'
#
loop_
_entity.id
_entity.type
_entity.pdbx_description
1 polymer ?
#
loop_
_entity_poly.entity_id
_entity_poly.type
_entity_poly.pdbx_seq_one_letter_code
_entity_poly.pdbx_strand_id
1 'polypeptide(L)'
;MIPAVNGSLPGPTINVREGDTLVVHVINNSTYNVTIHWHGVFQLKSVWMDGANMITQCPIQPSYNFTYQFDITGQEGTLLWHAHVVNLRATLHGALVIRPRSGRPYPFPKPYEEVPLIFQQWWDTDVRLLEIRPAPVSDAYLMNGLAGDSYPCSKNRMFNLKVVQGKTYLLRIINAALNTHLFFKIANHNVTVVAVDAVYTTRYLTDVMILTPGQTVDALLTADQPIGKYYMATIPYISAIGIPTPDTNPTRGLIVYEGATSSSPVKPLMPTPNHIPTAHRFSSNITSLVGGPHWTPVPRQIDEKMFITMGLGLDPCPSDTKCIGPLGQRYAGSLNNRTFMIPERISMQEAYFYNITGVYTDDFPNQPPVKFDYTRFEQRTNSDFKMMFPERKTSVKTIRFNSTVEIVLQNTAILTRESHPMHLHGFNFYVLGYGFGNYDPVRDARKLNLFNPQMRNTVGVPPGGWVVLRFIANNPDAAFSKFPKQMSADTGPASGDSAGFPNGLVSHGDSKTRRVYETARSLHSGAVKDLLSLGVCERCIFRLVAVEAFDSDISSVSTSTLHSWLKSGDDETGSSESSCSRICIVCLGILQFVFSDAKKELVKLDCSSDYVARITDLVKQDRHEFDSFGLEVSVPSTIMENERAVLSYLKGKYSTEVWLQRDKISVKDALKVLLLDQLKASLGAESDSSSFHIRLTYSKASDEAQGASETTHESKRRKTDAENGSNCISENSFEKVYEPCIFSVHCNKMPIFFSGRYFKYSRNVSQSRWIIDDERMGEASVEEILGGNILPACLGDSYKFHAAGREDIDVRMLGSGRPFLIEVQNSRQCPSEQSLKEVEEKINNSEKKLVGVKDLKCIGSQCWAMMREGEAEKQKQYVALVWISRPLEEKDFNSISSLKELKILQKTPVRVLHRRSPLDREKIIHWMKVEKIKGHSHYFLLHLCTQAGTYIKEFVHGDLGRTTPSMGSILGCRAEIIQLDVTDVKMGDS
;
A
#
# COMPACT_ATOMS: atom_id res chain seq x y z
N MET A 1 -13.75 -17.47 -26.43
CA MET A 1 -13.82 -16.26 -25.57
C MET A 1 -12.47 -15.56 -25.65
N ILE A 2 -12.45 -14.24 -25.71
CA ILE A 2 -11.22 -13.43 -25.75
C ILE A 2 -11.00 -12.72 -24.41
N PRO A 3 -9.75 -12.42 -24.02
CA PRO A 3 -9.52 -11.45 -22.95
C PRO A 3 -9.94 -10.05 -23.43
N ALA A 4 -10.67 -9.32 -22.59
CA ALA A 4 -11.14 -7.97 -22.87
C ALA A 4 -11.12 -7.14 -21.58
N VAL A 5 -10.90 -5.83 -21.68
CA VAL A 5 -10.99 -4.93 -20.54
C VAL A 5 -12.43 -4.46 -20.41
N ASN A 6 -13.04 -4.69 -19.24
CA ASN A 6 -14.43 -4.33 -18.93
C ASN A 6 -15.45 -4.82 -19.99
N GLY A 7 -15.17 -5.97 -20.61
CA GLY A 7 -16.07 -6.61 -21.57
C GLY A 7 -16.12 -5.97 -22.96
N SER A 8 -15.22 -5.03 -23.29
CA SER A 8 -15.24 -4.34 -24.59
C SER A 8 -13.98 -4.58 -25.44
N LEU A 9 -14.18 -4.59 -26.77
CA LEU A 9 -13.13 -4.56 -27.78
C LEU A 9 -13.49 -3.48 -28.82
N PRO A 10 -12.69 -2.41 -29.01
CA PRO A 10 -11.55 -2.02 -28.19
C PRO A 10 -11.92 -1.84 -26.71
N GLY A 11 -10.92 -1.88 -25.85
CA GLY A 11 -11.07 -1.50 -24.45
C GLY A 11 -11.49 -0.03 -24.28
N PRO A 12 -11.85 0.38 -23.05
CA PRO A 12 -12.32 1.73 -22.78
C PRO A 12 -11.28 2.82 -23.12
N THR A 13 -11.76 3.93 -23.67
CA THR A 13 -10.95 5.14 -23.86
C THR A 13 -10.72 5.83 -22.53
N ILE A 14 -9.46 6.02 -22.16
CA ILE A 14 -9.06 6.80 -20.99
C ILE A 14 -8.93 8.26 -21.41
N ASN A 15 -9.59 9.15 -20.67
CA ASN A 15 -9.62 10.58 -20.96
C ASN A 15 -8.99 11.34 -19.80
N VAL A 16 -7.91 12.07 -20.08
CA VAL A 16 -7.18 12.90 -19.11
C VAL A 16 -6.86 14.27 -19.72
N ARG A 17 -6.35 15.17 -18.91
CA ARG A 17 -5.74 16.44 -19.33
C ARG A 17 -4.26 16.46 -19.00
N GLU A 18 -3.50 17.29 -19.71
CA GLU A 18 -2.12 17.56 -19.33
C GLU A 18 -2.06 18.15 -17.92
N GLY A 19 -1.25 17.52 -17.07
CA GLY A 19 -1.13 17.81 -15.64
C GLY A 19 -1.95 16.90 -14.72
N ASP A 20 -2.80 16.01 -15.24
CA ASP A 20 -3.55 15.05 -14.41
C ASP A 20 -2.66 13.90 -13.92
N THR A 21 -2.95 13.38 -12.73
CA THR A 21 -2.44 12.08 -12.27
C THR A 21 -3.41 10.99 -12.70
N LEU A 22 -2.94 10.00 -13.47
CA LEU A 22 -3.73 8.85 -13.88
C LEU A 22 -3.53 7.70 -12.90
N VAL A 23 -4.62 7.20 -12.34
CA VAL A 23 -4.65 6.00 -11.49
C VAL A 23 -5.53 4.94 -12.15
N VAL A 24 -4.97 3.75 -12.42
CA VAL A 24 -5.71 2.63 -13.01
C VAL A 24 -5.48 1.36 -12.19
N HIS A 25 -6.57 0.84 -11.62
CA HIS A 25 -6.61 -0.45 -10.95
C HIS A 25 -6.84 -1.55 -11.98
N VAL A 26 -5.79 -2.31 -12.30
CA VAL A 26 -5.89 -3.47 -13.19
C VAL A 26 -6.16 -4.70 -12.35
N ILE A 27 -7.39 -5.22 -12.46
CA ILE A 27 -7.83 -6.46 -11.79
C ILE A 27 -7.81 -7.57 -12.83
N ASN A 28 -6.89 -8.52 -12.70
CA ASN A 28 -6.72 -9.56 -13.69
C ASN A 28 -7.63 -10.76 -13.41
N ASN A 29 -8.88 -10.66 -13.87
CA ASN A 29 -9.85 -11.78 -13.85
C ASN A 29 -9.71 -12.72 -15.07
N SER A 30 -8.63 -12.58 -15.83
CA SER A 30 -8.36 -13.43 -16.99
C SER A 30 -7.53 -14.65 -16.59
N THR A 31 -7.46 -15.65 -17.48
CA THR A 31 -6.57 -16.81 -17.29
C THR A 31 -5.13 -16.55 -17.71
N TYR A 32 -4.76 -15.29 -17.98
CA TYR A 32 -3.49 -14.91 -18.59
C TYR A 32 -2.68 -14.06 -17.63
N ASN A 33 -1.36 -14.16 -17.74
CA ASN A 33 -0.46 -13.17 -17.17
C ASN A 33 -0.54 -11.89 -18.00
N VAL A 34 -0.77 -10.75 -17.35
CA VAL A 34 -1.00 -9.47 -18.03
C VAL A 34 -0.11 -8.39 -17.43
N THR A 35 0.46 -7.55 -18.27
CA THR A 35 0.90 -6.20 -17.91
C THR A 35 0.22 -5.22 -18.83
N ILE A 36 0.02 -3.98 -18.40
CA ILE A 36 -0.55 -2.92 -19.23
C ILE A 36 0.51 -1.83 -19.42
N HIS A 37 0.84 -1.54 -20.68
CA HIS A 37 1.71 -0.44 -21.06
C HIS A 37 0.91 0.77 -21.51
N TRP A 38 1.42 1.94 -21.12
CA TRP A 38 0.86 3.26 -21.41
C TRP A 38 1.65 3.88 -22.56
N HIS A 39 1.40 3.37 -23.77
CA HIS A 39 2.21 3.66 -24.95
C HIS A 39 2.43 5.14 -25.18
N GLY A 40 3.70 5.52 -25.22
CA GLY A 40 4.15 6.88 -25.44
C GLY A 40 4.11 7.79 -24.22
N VAL A 41 3.55 7.37 -23.07
CA VAL A 41 3.65 8.15 -21.83
C VAL A 41 5.10 8.16 -21.36
N PHE A 42 5.61 9.33 -20.96
CA PHE A 42 7.02 9.46 -20.60
C PHE A 42 7.42 8.74 -19.31
N GLN A 43 6.47 8.43 -18.43
CA GLN A 43 6.72 7.80 -17.12
C GLN A 43 7.87 8.50 -16.39
N LEU A 44 7.80 9.84 -16.33
CA LEU A 44 8.82 10.64 -15.66
C LEU A 44 8.83 10.25 -14.17
N LYS A 45 9.96 9.72 -13.72
CA LYS A 45 10.15 9.23 -12.33
C LYS A 45 9.15 8.15 -11.89
N SER A 46 8.62 7.39 -12.85
CA SER A 46 7.56 6.40 -12.62
C SER A 46 7.73 5.17 -13.52
N VAL A 47 8.97 4.86 -13.91
CA VAL A 47 9.27 3.79 -14.88
C VAL A 47 8.79 2.39 -14.45
N TRP A 48 8.65 2.13 -13.14
CA TRP A 48 8.03 0.88 -12.64
C TRP A 48 6.53 0.75 -13.00
N MET A 49 5.89 1.85 -13.41
CA MET A 49 4.50 1.89 -13.90
C MET A 49 4.42 1.80 -15.43
N ASP A 50 5.55 1.67 -16.13
CA ASP A 50 5.58 1.62 -17.59
C ASP A 50 4.87 0.39 -18.15
N GLY A 51 4.97 -0.77 -17.49
CA GLY A 51 4.22 -1.96 -17.87
C GLY A 51 4.90 -2.89 -18.88
N ALA A 52 6.10 -2.57 -19.37
CA ALA A 52 6.89 -3.49 -20.20
C ALA A 52 7.22 -4.80 -19.43
N ASN A 53 6.61 -5.90 -19.88
CA ASN A 53 6.71 -7.21 -19.23
C ASN A 53 8.16 -7.71 -19.12
N MET A 54 8.55 -8.12 -17.92
CA MET A 54 9.91 -8.54 -17.52
C MET A 54 11.01 -7.52 -17.78
N ILE A 55 10.69 -6.32 -18.27
CA ILE A 55 11.61 -5.19 -18.36
C ILE A 55 11.42 -4.32 -17.12
N THR A 56 10.26 -3.72 -16.96
CA THR A 56 9.96 -2.81 -15.84
C THR A 56 9.22 -3.51 -14.70
N GLN A 57 8.44 -4.55 -15.00
CA GLN A 57 7.73 -5.33 -13.98
C GLN A 57 7.55 -6.79 -14.38
N CYS A 58 7.38 -7.64 -13.38
CA CYS A 58 6.80 -8.97 -13.58
C CYS A 58 5.30 -8.86 -13.90
N PRO A 59 4.71 -9.85 -14.62
CA PRO A 59 3.32 -9.77 -15.02
C PRO A 59 2.35 -10.00 -13.86
N ILE A 60 1.22 -9.28 -13.91
CA ILE A 60 0.08 -9.43 -13.02
C ILE A 60 -0.53 -10.81 -13.27
N GLN A 61 -0.48 -11.68 -12.28
CA GLN A 61 -1.01 -13.04 -12.38
C GLN A 61 -2.55 -13.06 -12.38
N PRO A 62 -3.19 -14.12 -12.89
CA PRO A 62 -4.62 -14.36 -12.70
C PRO A 62 -5.05 -14.24 -11.24
N SER A 63 -6.18 -13.59 -10.99
CA SER A 63 -6.75 -13.30 -9.67
C SER A 63 -5.97 -12.28 -8.81
N TYR A 64 -4.86 -11.73 -9.32
CA TYR A 64 -4.16 -10.62 -8.69
C TYR A 64 -4.54 -9.29 -9.33
N ASN A 65 -4.16 -8.20 -8.66
CA ASN A 65 -4.34 -6.85 -9.16
C ASN A 65 -3.03 -6.07 -9.07
N PHE A 66 -2.96 -4.98 -9.82
CA PHE A 66 -1.89 -4.00 -9.74
C PHE A 66 -2.45 -2.62 -10.03
N THR A 67 -1.99 -1.62 -9.28
CA THR A 67 -2.42 -0.23 -9.46
C THR A 67 -1.31 0.54 -10.15
N TYR A 68 -1.57 0.97 -11.38
CA TYR A 68 -0.73 1.92 -12.09
C TYR A 68 -1.08 3.33 -11.64
N GLN A 69 -0.08 4.11 -11.23
CA GLN A 69 -0.26 5.50 -10.83
C GLN A 69 0.93 6.36 -11.28
N PHE A 70 0.67 7.35 -12.13
CA PHE A 70 1.70 8.24 -12.66
C PHE A 70 1.09 9.57 -13.16
N ASP A 71 1.94 10.58 -13.28
CA ASP A 71 1.55 11.91 -13.76
C ASP A 71 1.68 12.03 -15.28
N ILE A 72 0.68 12.63 -15.92
CA ILE A 72 0.71 12.96 -17.35
C ILE A 72 1.24 14.38 -17.51
N THR A 73 2.53 14.50 -17.85
CA THR A 73 3.18 15.81 -17.96
C THR A 73 3.87 15.97 -19.31
N GLY A 74 3.72 17.14 -19.93
CA GLY A 74 4.48 17.48 -21.13
C GLY A 74 3.97 16.86 -22.43
N GLN A 75 2.73 16.37 -22.45
CA GLN A 75 2.13 15.67 -23.60
C GLN A 75 0.68 16.11 -23.79
N GLU A 76 0.27 16.37 -25.03
CA GLU A 76 -1.10 16.74 -25.40
C GLU A 76 -1.44 16.10 -26.76
N GLY A 77 -2.56 15.38 -26.84
CA GLY A 77 -3.02 14.68 -28.05
C GLY A 77 -3.50 13.27 -27.77
N THR A 78 -3.30 12.36 -28.73
CA THR A 78 -3.73 10.96 -28.63
C THR A 78 -2.54 10.03 -28.42
N LEU A 79 -2.69 9.10 -27.49
CA LEU A 79 -1.85 7.93 -27.23
C LEU A 79 -2.76 6.69 -27.17
N LEU A 80 -2.19 5.55 -26.77
CA LEU A 80 -2.92 4.31 -26.53
C LEU A 80 -2.41 3.63 -25.26
N TRP A 81 -3.21 2.73 -24.71
CA TRP A 81 -2.77 1.75 -23.74
C TRP A 81 -2.98 0.36 -24.33
N HIS A 82 -2.13 -0.59 -23.97
CA HIS A 82 -2.29 -1.97 -24.42
C HIS A 82 -1.62 -2.96 -23.48
N ALA A 83 -2.03 -4.22 -23.53
CA ALA A 83 -1.29 -5.26 -22.84
C ALA A 83 0.14 -5.32 -23.37
N HIS A 84 1.12 -5.46 -22.51
CA HIS A 84 2.52 -5.63 -22.94
C HIS A 84 2.97 -7.07 -22.74
N VAL A 85 2.09 -8.02 -23.09
CA VAL A 85 2.31 -9.46 -23.10
C VAL A 85 1.85 -10.03 -24.46
N VAL A 86 2.65 -10.91 -25.07
CA VAL A 86 2.89 -11.11 -26.53
C VAL A 86 1.74 -10.62 -27.41
N ASN A 87 0.76 -11.50 -27.58
CA ASN A 87 -0.32 -11.33 -28.52
C ASN A 87 -1.60 -10.87 -27.82
N LEU A 88 -1.56 -10.67 -26.48
CA LEU A 88 -2.73 -10.24 -25.73
C LEU A 88 -3.17 -8.84 -26.16
N ARG A 89 -2.25 -7.99 -26.63
CA ARG A 89 -2.59 -6.69 -27.19
C ARG A 89 -3.39 -6.74 -28.48
N ALA A 90 -3.56 -7.90 -29.13
CA ALA A 90 -4.53 -8.03 -30.21
C ALA A 90 -5.96 -7.68 -29.75
N THR A 91 -6.26 -7.92 -28.46
CA THR A 91 -7.60 -7.72 -27.89
C THR A 91 -7.61 -6.81 -26.65
N LEU A 92 -6.52 -6.76 -25.89
CA LEU A 92 -6.34 -5.88 -24.73
C LEU A 92 -5.63 -4.58 -25.13
N HIS A 93 -6.39 -3.60 -25.62
CA HIS A 93 -5.89 -2.25 -25.90
C HIS A 93 -7.04 -1.24 -25.95
N GLY A 94 -6.72 0.05 -25.82
CA GLY A 94 -7.67 1.14 -25.95
C GLY A 94 -6.98 2.50 -26.13
N ALA A 95 -7.76 3.53 -26.36
CA ALA A 95 -7.24 4.88 -26.55
C ALA A 95 -6.88 5.55 -25.21
N LEU A 96 -5.84 6.38 -25.22
CA LEU A 96 -5.50 7.32 -24.16
C LEU A 96 -5.51 8.73 -24.73
N VAL A 97 -6.51 9.53 -24.36
CA VAL A 97 -6.69 10.90 -24.87
C VAL A 97 -6.23 11.90 -23.82
N ILE A 98 -5.19 12.67 -24.13
CA ILE A 98 -4.63 13.72 -23.28
C ILE A 98 -5.04 15.08 -23.86
N ARG A 99 -6.06 15.69 -23.27
CA ARG A 99 -6.52 17.01 -23.68
C ARG A 99 -5.60 18.12 -23.18
N PRO A 100 -5.64 19.32 -23.80
CA PRO A 100 -4.92 20.46 -23.29
C PRO A 100 -5.23 20.75 -21.82
N ARG A 101 -4.22 21.23 -21.11
CA ARG A 101 -4.36 21.69 -19.72
C ARG A 101 -5.56 22.63 -19.58
N SER A 102 -6.25 22.56 -18.44
CA SER A 102 -7.38 23.46 -18.16
C SER A 102 -7.00 24.93 -18.38
N GLY A 103 -7.85 25.67 -19.10
CA GLY A 103 -7.60 27.06 -19.49
C GLY A 103 -6.72 27.26 -20.74
N ARG A 104 -6.15 26.20 -21.33
CA ARG A 104 -5.41 26.28 -22.61
C ARG A 104 -6.24 25.72 -23.77
N PRO A 105 -6.41 26.46 -24.87
CA PRO A 105 -7.07 25.93 -26.07
C PRO A 105 -6.10 25.05 -26.87
N TYR A 106 -6.65 24.23 -27.77
CA TYR A 106 -5.87 23.62 -28.84
C TYR A 106 -5.15 24.71 -29.69
N PRO A 107 -4.00 24.40 -30.32
CA PRO A 107 -3.32 25.31 -31.25
C PRO A 107 -4.04 25.42 -32.62
N PHE A 108 -5.26 24.89 -32.71
CA PHE A 108 -6.15 24.95 -33.86
C PHE A 108 -7.59 25.18 -33.36
N PRO A 109 -8.51 25.63 -34.23
CA PRO A 109 -9.90 25.85 -33.84
C PRO A 109 -10.51 24.62 -33.17
N LYS A 110 -11.23 24.83 -32.06
CA LYS A 110 -11.87 23.74 -31.31
C LYS A 110 -12.77 22.92 -32.26
N PRO A 111 -12.57 21.59 -32.35
CA PRO A 111 -13.40 20.76 -33.21
C PRO A 111 -14.84 20.71 -32.67
N TYR A 112 -15.78 20.41 -33.56
CA TYR A 112 -17.18 20.15 -33.22
C TYR A 112 -17.31 18.92 -32.34
N GLU A 113 -16.60 17.84 -32.69
CA GLU A 113 -16.54 16.58 -31.94
C GLU A 113 -15.17 15.91 -32.12
N GLU A 114 -14.77 15.08 -31.15
CA GLU A 114 -13.55 14.28 -31.19
C GLU A 114 -13.91 12.79 -31.28
N VAL A 115 -13.32 12.06 -32.22
CA VAL A 115 -13.72 10.69 -32.56
C VAL A 115 -12.51 9.76 -32.52
N PRO A 116 -12.41 8.85 -31.54
CA PRO A 116 -11.42 7.77 -31.55
C PRO A 116 -11.66 6.81 -32.72
N LEU A 117 -10.60 6.52 -33.47
CA LEU A 117 -10.61 5.58 -34.58
C LEU A 117 -9.45 4.59 -34.42
N ILE A 118 -9.74 3.43 -33.86
CA ILE A 118 -8.77 2.40 -33.49
C ILE A 118 -8.78 1.31 -34.56
N PHE A 119 -7.64 1.09 -35.21
CA PHE A 119 -7.43 0.00 -36.15
C PHE A 119 -6.79 -1.19 -35.46
N GLN A 120 -7.28 -2.39 -35.74
CA GLN A 120 -6.89 -3.62 -35.03
C GLN A 120 -6.75 -4.77 -36.03
N GLN A 121 -6.23 -5.89 -35.56
CA GLN A 121 -6.21 -7.17 -36.28
C GLN A 121 -6.97 -8.23 -35.48
N TRP A 122 -7.57 -9.17 -36.21
CA TRP A 122 -8.36 -10.27 -35.67
C TRP A 122 -7.82 -11.61 -36.14
N TRP A 123 -7.85 -12.59 -35.24
CA TRP A 123 -7.59 -13.99 -35.52
C TRP A 123 -8.76 -14.83 -34.99
N ASP A 124 -9.21 -15.80 -35.78
CA ASP A 124 -10.18 -16.80 -35.35
C ASP A 124 -9.55 -17.79 -34.36
N THR A 125 -8.23 -17.93 -34.41
CA THR A 125 -7.44 -18.73 -33.47
C THR A 125 -7.19 -17.96 -32.16
N ASP A 126 -7.18 -18.66 -31.01
CA ASP A 126 -6.79 -18.08 -29.72
C ASP A 126 -5.40 -17.43 -29.81
N VAL A 127 -5.30 -16.20 -29.30
CA VAL A 127 -4.09 -15.37 -29.34
C VAL A 127 -2.87 -16.04 -28.71
N ARG A 128 -3.03 -17.01 -27.78
CA ARG A 128 -1.93 -17.84 -27.23
C ARG A 128 -1.24 -18.70 -28.27
N LEU A 129 -2.02 -19.26 -29.19
CA LEU A 129 -1.50 -20.20 -30.18
C LEU A 129 -0.78 -19.49 -31.33
N LEU A 130 -0.84 -18.16 -31.36
CA LEU A 130 -0.11 -17.36 -32.35
C LEU A 130 1.41 -17.42 -32.12
N GLU A 131 1.87 -17.69 -30.89
CA GLU A 131 3.29 -17.89 -30.58
C GLU A 131 3.86 -19.13 -31.30
N ILE A 132 3.06 -20.17 -31.51
CA ILE A 132 3.51 -21.41 -32.15
C ILE A 132 3.60 -21.26 -33.68
N ARG A 133 2.98 -20.21 -34.24
CA ARG A 133 2.97 -19.97 -35.70
C ARG A 133 4.16 -19.10 -36.09
N PRO A 134 4.87 -19.39 -37.21
CA PRO A 134 6.05 -18.64 -37.62
C PRO A 134 5.80 -17.26 -38.26
N ALA A 135 4.56 -16.96 -38.63
CA ALA A 135 4.09 -15.62 -38.97
C ALA A 135 2.55 -15.66 -38.97
N PRO A 136 1.86 -15.37 -37.84
CA PRO A 136 0.42 -15.44 -37.77
C PRO A 136 -0.19 -14.36 -38.65
N VAL A 137 -0.69 -14.80 -39.79
CA VAL A 137 -1.50 -13.98 -40.69
C VAL A 137 -2.87 -13.76 -40.04
N SER A 138 -3.32 -12.50 -39.97
CA SER A 138 -4.65 -12.14 -39.43
C SER A 138 -5.76 -12.56 -40.38
N ASP A 139 -6.87 -13.02 -39.82
CA ASP A 139 -8.09 -13.40 -40.57
C ASP A 139 -8.89 -12.16 -41.00
N ALA A 140 -8.84 -11.08 -40.21
CA ALA A 140 -9.44 -9.80 -40.57
C ALA A 140 -8.72 -8.60 -39.94
N TYR A 141 -8.95 -7.42 -40.51
CA TYR A 141 -8.68 -6.15 -39.85
C TYR A 141 -9.99 -5.58 -39.29
N LEU A 142 -9.89 -4.80 -38.22
CA LEU A 142 -11.04 -4.18 -37.57
C LEU A 142 -10.86 -2.66 -37.49
N MET A 143 -11.99 -1.95 -37.54
CA MET A 143 -12.10 -0.53 -37.26
C MET A 143 -13.08 -0.37 -36.10
N ASN A 144 -12.59 0.08 -34.93
CA ASN A 144 -13.35 0.16 -33.69
C ASN A 144 -14.09 -1.15 -33.35
N GLY A 145 -13.41 -2.30 -33.49
CA GLY A 145 -13.95 -3.62 -33.15
C GLY A 145 -14.78 -4.27 -34.26
N LEU A 146 -14.93 -3.61 -35.41
CA LEU A 146 -15.83 -4.01 -36.48
C LEU A 146 -15.06 -4.30 -37.78
N ALA A 147 -15.25 -5.50 -38.35
CA ALA A 147 -14.59 -5.91 -39.59
C ALA A 147 -15.16 -5.24 -40.85
N GLY A 148 -16.35 -4.64 -40.74
CA GLY A 148 -17.02 -3.98 -41.86
C GLY A 148 -17.57 -4.95 -42.92
N ASP A 149 -17.78 -4.44 -44.14
CA ASP A 149 -18.54 -5.13 -45.17
C ASP A 149 -17.75 -6.09 -46.08
N SER A 150 -16.42 -6.14 -45.92
CA SER A 150 -15.52 -6.92 -46.77
C SER A 150 -15.27 -8.36 -46.27
N TYR A 151 -15.65 -8.69 -45.03
CA TYR A 151 -15.38 -10.01 -44.43
C TYR A 151 -16.67 -10.84 -44.23
N PRO A 152 -16.58 -12.19 -44.23
CA PRO A 152 -17.70 -13.06 -43.90
C PRO A 152 -18.36 -12.68 -42.57
N CYS A 153 -19.67 -12.92 -42.46
CA CYS A 153 -20.45 -12.68 -41.23
C CYS A 153 -20.48 -11.22 -40.71
N SER A 154 -19.96 -10.25 -41.47
CA SER A 154 -19.76 -8.85 -41.01
C SER A 154 -20.48 -7.78 -41.85
N LYS A 155 -21.20 -8.17 -42.91
CA LYS A 155 -21.84 -7.26 -43.91
C LYS A 155 -22.67 -6.08 -43.36
N ASN A 156 -23.22 -6.18 -42.15
CA ASN A 156 -24.02 -5.11 -41.51
C ASN A 156 -23.36 -4.53 -40.24
N ARG A 157 -22.07 -4.77 -40.02
CA ARG A 157 -21.32 -4.37 -38.82
C ARG A 157 -20.15 -3.47 -39.21
N MET A 158 -20.47 -2.23 -39.56
CA MET A 158 -19.51 -1.17 -39.87
C MET A 158 -19.56 -0.07 -38.81
N PHE A 159 -18.41 0.53 -38.51
CA PHE A 159 -18.36 1.75 -37.73
C PHE A 159 -18.99 2.89 -38.53
N ASN A 160 -19.92 3.64 -37.92
CA ASN A 160 -20.61 4.76 -38.56
C ASN A 160 -20.31 6.05 -37.79
N LEU A 161 -19.69 7.03 -38.46
CA LEU A 161 -19.53 8.39 -37.97
C LEU A 161 -20.60 9.28 -38.59
N LYS A 162 -21.52 9.79 -37.79
CA LYS A 162 -22.51 10.79 -38.25
C LYS A 162 -21.87 12.17 -38.26
N VAL A 163 -22.10 12.94 -39.33
CA VAL A 163 -21.53 14.28 -39.47
C VAL A 163 -22.56 15.30 -39.94
N VAL A 164 -22.47 16.51 -39.38
CA VAL A 164 -23.17 17.71 -39.84
C VAL A 164 -22.32 18.43 -40.88
N GLN A 165 -22.92 18.75 -42.03
CA GLN A 165 -22.24 19.49 -43.11
C GLN A 165 -21.67 20.82 -42.60
N GLY A 166 -20.45 21.15 -43.02
CA GLY A 166 -19.71 22.37 -42.64
C GLY A 166 -19.06 22.34 -41.26
N LYS A 167 -19.26 21.29 -40.44
CA LYS A 167 -18.57 21.12 -39.15
C LYS A 167 -17.23 20.39 -39.32
N THR A 168 -16.31 20.62 -38.39
CA THR A 168 -14.99 19.98 -38.37
C THR A 168 -14.87 19.04 -37.18
N TYR A 169 -14.44 17.80 -37.44
CA TYR A 169 -14.27 16.72 -36.47
C TYR A 169 -12.79 16.45 -36.28
N LEU A 170 -12.36 16.16 -35.05
CA LEU A 170 -11.00 15.68 -34.78
C LEU A 170 -11.01 14.17 -34.74
N LEU A 171 -10.45 13.53 -35.77
CA LEU A 171 -10.23 12.10 -35.80
C LEU A 171 -8.96 11.77 -35.03
N ARG A 172 -9.08 10.94 -34.00
CA ARG A 172 -8.00 10.47 -33.15
C ARG A 172 -7.64 9.04 -33.56
N ILE A 173 -6.78 8.93 -34.56
CA ILE A 173 -6.52 7.69 -35.30
C ILE A 173 -5.39 6.94 -34.62
N ILE A 174 -5.61 5.66 -34.30
CA ILE A 174 -4.66 4.81 -33.58
C ILE A 174 -4.48 3.52 -34.36
N ASN A 175 -3.23 3.12 -34.62
CA ASN A 175 -2.95 1.78 -35.11
C ASN A 175 -2.56 0.86 -33.95
N ALA A 176 -3.53 0.08 -33.46
CA ALA A 176 -3.37 -0.94 -32.43
C ALA A 176 -3.16 -2.36 -33.02
N ALA A 177 -2.91 -2.47 -34.33
CA ALA A 177 -2.60 -3.75 -34.97
C ALA A 177 -1.33 -4.38 -34.37
N LEU A 178 -1.23 -5.71 -34.42
CA LEU A 178 -0.05 -6.42 -33.89
C LEU A 178 1.17 -6.24 -34.78
N ASN A 179 1.04 -6.34 -36.09
CA ASN A 179 2.24 -6.45 -36.94
C ASN A 179 2.16 -5.72 -38.28
N THR A 180 1.12 -4.91 -38.51
CA THR A 180 0.87 -4.37 -39.85
C THR A 180 0.70 -2.85 -39.86
N HIS A 181 1.46 -2.22 -40.74
CA HIS A 181 1.28 -0.82 -41.12
C HIS A 181 -0.02 -0.69 -41.92
N LEU A 182 -0.77 0.39 -41.72
CA LEU A 182 -2.08 0.56 -42.34
C LEU A 182 -2.13 1.87 -43.13
N PHE A 183 -2.46 1.79 -44.41
CA PHE A 183 -2.94 2.94 -45.15
C PHE A 183 -4.37 3.24 -44.72
N PHE A 184 -4.71 4.52 -44.62
CA PHE A 184 -6.06 4.98 -44.30
C PHE A 184 -6.45 6.16 -45.18
N LYS A 185 -7.66 6.10 -45.76
CA LYS A 185 -8.26 7.17 -46.57
C LYS A 185 -9.75 7.32 -46.29
N ILE A 186 -10.26 8.51 -46.58
CA ILE A 186 -11.68 8.83 -46.53
C ILE A 186 -12.11 9.27 -47.93
N ALA A 187 -13.19 8.70 -48.46
CA ALA A 187 -13.65 9.01 -49.81
C ALA A 187 -13.97 10.50 -49.96
N ASN A 188 -13.36 11.15 -50.95
CA ASN A 188 -13.53 12.58 -51.30
C ASN A 188 -13.21 13.60 -50.19
N HIS A 189 -12.64 13.18 -49.05
CA HIS A 189 -12.25 14.11 -47.99
C HIS A 189 -10.74 14.15 -47.86
N ASN A 190 -10.19 15.37 -47.84
CA ASN A 190 -8.87 15.60 -47.31
C ASN A 190 -8.96 15.78 -45.79
N VAL A 191 -7.87 15.50 -45.10
CA VAL A 191 -7.72 15.76 -43.67
C VAL A 191 -6.50 16.62 -43.42
N THR A 192 -6.54 17.40 -42.34
CA THR A 192 -5.39 18.18 -41.88
C THR A 192 -4.80 17.53 -40.64
N VAL A 193 -3.63 16.91 -40.76
CA VAL A 193 -2.89 16.36 -39.62
C VAL A 193 -2.39 17.52 -38.76
N VAL A 194 -2.67 17.43 -37.45
CA VAL A 194 -2.37 18.48 -36.46
C VAL A 194 -1.57 17.98 -35.26
N ALA A 195 -1.55 16.67 -35.01
CA ALA A 195 -0.62 16.06 -34.06
C ALA A 195 -0.28 14.62 -34.45
N VAL A 196 0.88 14.15 -34.01
CA VAL A 196 1.29 12.74 -34.08
C VAL A 196 1.88 12.35 -32.74
N ASP A 197 1.53 11.18 -32.21
CA ASP A 197 2.11 10.64 -30.97
C ASP A 197 2.09 11.63 -29.78
N ALA A 198 0.96 12.34 -29.62
CA ALA A 198 0.75 13.42 -28.65
C ALA A 198 1.75 14.59 -28.74
N VAL A 199 2.19 14.93 -29.96
CA VAL A 199 2.98 16.11 -30.29
C VAL A 199 2.36 16.88 -31.44
N TYR A 200 2.15 18.18 -31.27
CA TYR A 200 1.59 19.04 -32.32
C TYR A 200 2.52 19.20 -33.52
N THR A 201 1.93 19.12 -34.71
CA THR A 201 2.61 19.27 -36.00
C THR A 201 2.27 20.59 -36.66
N THR A 202 3.14 21.02 -37.58
CA THR A 202 2.71 21.97 -38.60
C THR A 202 1.56 21.33 -39.37
N ARG A 203 0.52 22.11 -39.70
CA ARG A 203 -0.68 21.60 -40.39
C ARG A 203 -0.27 20.93 -41.70
N TYR A 204 -0.57 19.64 -41.83
CA TYR A 204 -0.24 18.86 -43.01
C TYR A 204 -1.52 18.33 -43.67
N LEU A 205 -1.89 18.95 -44.80
CA LEU A 205 -3.06 18.56 -45.58
C LEU A 205 -2.73 17.34 -46.44
N THR A 206 -3.53 16.28 -46.30
CA THR A 206 -3.34 15.04 -47.06
C THR A 206 -4.67 14.31 -47.27
N ASP A 207 -4.75 13.48 -48.30
CA ASP A 207 -5.87 12.59 -48.58
C ASP A 207 -5.60 11.15 -48.10
N VAL A 208 -4.35 10.86 -47.71
CA VAL A 208 -3.88 9.54 -47.28
C VAL A 208 -2.99 9.65 -46.06
N MET A 209 -3.21 8.73 -45.12
CA MET A 209 -2.38 8.53 -43.95
C MET A 209 -1.79 7.13 -43.99
N ILE A 210 -0.59 6.98 -43.42
CA ILE A 210 -0.05 5.68 -43.05
C ILE A 210 0.28 5.72 -41.57
N LEU A 211 -0.16 4.70 -40.83
CA LEU A 211 0.18 4.52 -39.44
C LEU A 211 0.86 3.19 -39.27
N THR A 212 2.01 3.18 -38.62
CA THR A 212 2.61 1.93 -38.15
C THR A 212 1.99 1.54 -36.80
N PRO A 213 2.03 0.26 -36.38
CA PRO A 213 1.62 -0.11 -35.03
C PRO A 213 2.28 0.78 -33.96
N GLY A 214 1.51 1.12 -32.93
CA GLY A 214 1.92 2.05 -31.88
C GLY A 214 1.71 3.53 -32.21
N GLN A 215 1.68 3.90 -33.49
CA GLN A 215 1.52 5.31 -33.89
C GLN A 215 0.08 5.81 -33.72
N THR A 216 0.00 7.10 -33.40
CA THR A 216 -1.26 7.85 -33.39
C THR A 216 -1.18 9.08 -34.30
N VAL A 217 -2.32 9.46 -34.88
CA VAL A 217 -2.46 10.65 -35.72
C VAL A 217 -3.75 11.36 -35.36
N ASP A 218 -3.63 12.64 -35.01
CA ASP A 218 -4.74 13.55 -34.81
C ASP A 218 -4.95 14.34 -36.11
N ALA A 219 -6.12 14.16 -36.73
CA ALA A 219 -6.43 14.76 -38.03
C ALA A 219 -7.80 15.45 -38.03
N LEU A 220 -7.84 16.70 -38.48
CA LEU A 220 -9.07 17.46 -38.66
C LEU A 220 -9.75 17.06 -39.97
N LEU A 221 -10.98 16.58 -39.87
CA LEU A 221 -11.88 16.28 -40.98
C LEU A 221 -12.96 17.36 -41.02
N THR A 222 -13.01 18.16 -42.08
CA THR A 222 -14.14 19.05 -42.33
C THR A 222 -15.18 18.31 -43.17
N ALA A 223 -16.43 18.29 -42.72
CA ALA A 223 -17.55 17.68 -43.43
C ALA A 223 -18.04 18.61 -44.55
N ASP A 224 -17.22 18.82 -45.58
CA ASP A 224 -17.41 19.78 -46.67
C ASP A 224 -18.01 19.17 -47.95
N GLN A 225 -18.33 17.88 -47.95
CA GLN A 225 -18.88 17.19 -49.11
C GLN A 225 -20.42 17.37 -49.19
N PRO A 226 -21.03 17.11 -50.37
CA PRO A 226 -22.48 17.01 -50.50
C PRO A 226 -23.08 16.01 -49.50
N ILE A 227 -24.33 16.24 -49.08
CA ILE A 227 -25.03 15.35 -48.15
C ILE A 227 -25.12 13.94 -48.78
N GLY A 228 -24.49 12.96 -48.13
CA GLY A 228 -24.39 11.60 -48.63
C GLY A 228 -23.66 10.66 -47.66
N LYS A 229 -23.25 9.51 -48.19
CA LYS A 229 -22.50 8.49 -47.45
C LYS A 229 -21.13 8.28 -48.11
N TYR A 230 -20.08 8.26 -47.30
CA TYR A 230 -18.70 8.17 -47.77
C TYR A 230 -17.96 7.10 -46.98
N TYR A 231 -17.30 6.17 -47.66
CA TYR A 231 -16.49 5.17 -46.97
C TYR A 231 -15.21 5.80 -46.42
N MET A 232 -14.87 5.42 -45.20
CA MET A 232 -13.50 5.44 -44.69
C MET A 232 -12.94 4.03 -44.81
N ALA A 233 -11.70 3.88 -45.27
CA ALA A 233 -11.14 2.56 -45.59
C ALA A 233 -9.68 2.45 -45.16
N THR A 234 -9.31 1.27 -44.67
CA THR A 234 -7.94 0.90 -44.38
C THR A 234 -7.53 -0.39 -45.09
N ILE A 235 -6.27 -0.43 -45.54
CA ILE A 235 -5.62 -1.60 -46.14
C ILE A 235 -4.22 -1.79 -45.53
N PRO A 236 -3.68 -3.01 -45.50
CA PRO A 236 -2.30 -3.24 -45.10
C PRO A 236 -1.29 -2.59 -46.06
N TYR A 237 -0.22 -2.03 -45.50
CA TYR A 237 1.00 -1.67 -46.21
C TYR A 237 2.00 -2.83 -46.09
N ILE A 238 2.30 -3.47 -47.22
CA ILE A 238 3.12 -4.67 -47.32
C ILE A 238 4.41 -4.29 -48.04
N SER A 239 5.50 -4.20 -47.28
CA SER A 239 6.83 -3.85 -47.81
C SER A 239 7.74 -5.07 -48.02
N ALA A 240 7.57 -6.10 -47.20
CA ALA A 240 8.33 -7.35 -47.29
C ALA A 240 7.92 -8.18 -48.51
N ILE A 241 8.91 -8.80 -49.15
CA ILE A 241 8.71 -9.74 -50.26
C ILE A 241 8.92 -11.17 -49.74
N GLY A 242 8.06 -12.10 -50.16
CA GLY A 242 8.20 -13.53 -49.86
C GLY A 242 7.75 -13.96 -48.46
N ILE A 243 7.08 -13.07 -47.72
CA ILE A 243 6.46 -13.38 -46.42
C ILE A 243 4.95 -13.57 -46.62
N PRO A 244 4.31 -14.56 -45.97
CA PRO A 244 2.86 -14.72 -46.01
C PRO A 244 2.15 -13.45 -45.54
N THR A 245 1.22 -12.94 -46.34
CA THR A 245 0.47 -11.72 -46.04
C THR A 245 -1.03 -12.00 -45.89
N PRO A 246 -1.72 -11.28 -45.00
CA PRO A 246 -3.17 -11.35 -44.89
C PRO A 246 -3.88 -10.82 -46.13
N ASP A 247 -5.19 -11.06 -46.19
CA ASP A 247 -6.05 -10.52 -47.23
C ASP A 247 -5.91 -8.99 -47.31
N THR A 248 -5.78 -8.49 -48.54
CA THR A 248 -5.66 -7.07 -48.85
C THR A 248 -7.02 -6.38 -49.01
N ASN A 249 -8.12 -7.10 -48.77
CA ASN A 249 -9.46 -6.54 -48.77
C ASN A 249 -9.56 -5.37 -47.77
N PRO A 250 -10.11 -4.21 -48.19
CA PRO A 250 -10.18 -3.04 -47.34
C PRO A 250 -11.20 -3.23 -46.22
N THR A 251 -10.79 -2.92 -44.99
CA THR A 251 -11.72 -2.76 -43.87
C THR A 251 -12.36 -1.39 -43.95
N ARG A 252 -13.70 -1.34 -43.90
CA ARG A 252 -14.46 -0.13 -44.15
C ARG A 252 -15.31 0.30 -42.95
N GLY A 253 -15.34 1.60 -42.72
CA GLY A 253 -16.35 2.31 -41.94
C GLY A 253 -17.07 3.34 -42.81
N LEU A 254 -18.05 4.03 -42.25
CA LEU A 254 -18.91 4.94 -42.98
C LEU A 254 -18.96 6.32 -42.32
N ILE A 255 -18.85 7.36 -43.12
CA ILE A 255 -19.26 8.72 -42.76
C ILE A 255 -20.65 8.94 -43.33
N VAL A 256 -21.59 9.33 -42.47
CA VAL A 256 -22.99 9.54 -42.81
C VAL A 256 -23.35 10.98 -42.52
N TYR A 257 -23.58 11.77 -43.56
CA TYR A 257 -24.05 13.14 -43.40
C TYR A 257 -25.49 13.15 -42.88
N GLU A 258 -25.81 14.04 -41.96
CA GLU A 258 -27.19 14.25 -41.53
C GLU A 258 -28.08 14.64 -42.71
N GLY A 259 -29.24 13.98 -42.84
CA GLY A 259 -30.13 14.13 -43.98
C GLY A 259 -29.81 13.23 -45.19
N ALA A 260 -28.75 12.40 -45.13
CA ALA A 260 -28.45 11.45 -46.20
C ALA A 260 -29.56 10.39 -46.35
N THR A 261 -30.18 10.32 -47.53
CA THR A 261 -31.12 9.27 -47.92
C THR A 261 -30.40 7.99 -48.36
N SER A 262 -31.11 6.94 -48.80
CA SER A 262 -30.54 5.63 -49.16
C SER A 262 -29.71 5.65 -50.46
N SER A 263 -28.60 6.40 -50.47
CA SER A 263 -27.59 6.39 -51.54
C SER A 263 -26.49 5.37 -51.25
N SER A 264 -25.94 4.78 -52.33
CA SER A 264 -24.74 3.92 -52.26
C SER A 264 -23.54 4.75 -51.81
N PRO A 265 -22.74 4.29 -50.82
CA PRO A 265 -21.62 5.08 -50.34
C PRO A 265 -20.49 5.23 -51.37
N VAL A 266 -19.86 6.40 -51.41
CA VAL A 266 -18.71 6.69 -52.28
C VAL A 266 -17.46 5.97 -51.72
N LYS A 267 -16.70 5.29 -52.58
CA LYS A 267 -15.49 4.54 -52.21
C LYS A 267 -14.22 5.37 -52.45
N PRO A 268 -13.21 5.32 -51.55
CA PRO A 268 -11.91 5.94 -51.81
C PRO A 268 -11.07 5.09 -52.77
N LEU A 269 -10.24 5.75 -53.58
CA LEU A 269 -9.16 5.09 -54.32
C LEU A 269 -7.98 4.83 -53.39
N MET A 270 -7.80 3.57 -52.98
CA MET A 270 -6.71 3.15 -52.11
C MET A 270 -5.39 3.00 -52.87
N PRO A 271 -4.22 3.31 -52.26
CA PRO A 271 -2.92 2.97 -52.83
C PRO A 271 -2.76 1.46 -53.01
N THR A 272 -1.80 1.02 -53.82
CA THR A 272 -1.43 -0.40 -53.80
C THR A 272 -0.78 -0.74 -52.44
N PRO A 273 -0.98 -1.94 -51.89
CA PRO A 273 -0.43 -2.34 -50.58
C PRO A 273 1.08 -2.15 -50.47
N ASN A 274 1.84 -2.25 -51.56
CA ASN A 274 3.29 -2.10 -51.58
C ASN A 274 3.78 -0.72 -52.04
N HIS A 275 2.95 0.32 -52.00
CA HIS A 275 3.29 1.64 -52.55
C HIS A 275 4.23 2.46 -51.64
N ILE A 276 5.52 2.10 -51.64
CA ILE A 276 6.59 2.73 -50.84
C ILE A 276 6.62 4.27 -50.98
N PRO A 277 6.49 4.88 -52.17
CA PRO A 277 6.57 6.34 -52.29
C PRO A 277 5.48 7.08 -51.50
N THR A 278 4.25 6.54 -51.45
CA THR A 278 3.17 7.17 -50.66
C THR A 278 3.44 7.06 -49.17
N ALA A 279 3.88 5.89 -48.70
CA ALA A 279 4.22 5.66 -47.30
C ALA A 279 5.35 6.60 -46.84
N HIS A 280 6.41 6.70 -47.65
CA HIS A 280 7.54 7.57 -47.39
C HIS A 280 7.13 9.05 -47.37
N ARG A 281 6.40 9.51 -48.40
CA ARG A 281 5.97 10.91 -48.54
C ARG A 281 5.16 11.40 -47.33
N PHE A 282 4.21 10.59 -46.85
CA PHE A 282 3.43 10.95 -45.67
C PHE A 282 4.33 11.08 -44.44
N SER A 283 5.20 10.08 -44.20
CA SER A 283 6.05 10.04 -43.02
C SER A 283 7.12 11.13 -43.03
N SER A 284 7.73 11.43 -44.18
CA SER A 284 8.84 12.40 -44.30
C SER A 284 8.41 13.86 -44.28
N ASN A 285 7.16 14.16 -44.67
CA ASN A 285 6.69 15.55 -44.83
C ASN A 285 6.13 16.17 -43.54
N ILE A 286 5.93 15.37 -42.49
CA ILE A 286 5.45 15.86 -41.19
C ILE A 286 6.59 16.58 -40.48
N THR A 287 6.29 17.76 -39.94
CA THR A 287 7.21 18.60 -39.16
C THR A 287 6.52 19.07 -37.88
N SER A 288 7.31 19.37 -36.84
CA SER A 288 6.76 19.85 -35.56
C SER A 288 6.22 21.28 -35.67
N LEU A 289 5.25 21.63 -34.83
CA LEU A 289 4.75 23.00 -34.70
C LEU A 289 5.74 23.86 -33.90
N VAL A 290 6.53 24.68 -34.58
CA VAL A 290 7.50 25.58 -33.94
C VAL A 290 6.78 26.57 -33.01
N GLY A 291 7.21 26.64 -31.75
CA GLY A 291 6.58 27.48 -30.73
C GLY A 291 5.23 26.97 -30.20
N GLY A 292 4.78 25.79 -30.65
CA GLY A 292 3.61 25.12 -30.10
C GLY A 292 3.82 24.61 -28.67
N PRO A 293 2.75 24.16 -27.99
CA PRO A 293 2.86 23.53 -26.66
C PRO A 293 3.90 22.41 -26.64
N HIS A 294 4.76 22.42 -25.63
CA HIS A 294 5.84 21.43 -25.40
C HIS A 294 6.88 21.29 -26.52
N TRP A 295 6.86 22.17 -27.53
CA TRP A 295 7.89 22.19 -28.55
C TRP A 295 9.23 22.63 -27.97
N THR A 296 10.28 21.91 -28.34
CA THR A 296 11.65 22.20 -27.93
C THR A 296 12.59 22.11 -29.14
N PRO A 297 13.59 23.01 -29.25
CA PRO A 297 14.54 22.98 -30.35
C PRO A 297 15.45 21.74 -30.26
N VAL A 298 15.83 21.23 -31.41
CA VAL A 298 16.71 20.05 -31.51
C VAL A 298 18.08 20.36 -30.89
N PRO A 299 18.56 19.57 -29.92
CA PRO A 299 19.90 19.71 -29.37
C PRO A 299 20.97 19.58 -30.47
N ARG A 300 21.95 20.48 -30.48
CA ARG A 300 22.99 20.51 -31.52
C ARG A 300 24.26 19.76 -31.14
N GLN A 301 24.59 19.75 -29.86
CA GLN A 301 25.70 18.96 -29.32
C GLN A 301 25.23 17.52 -29.11
N ILE A 302 26.04 16.55 -29.54
CA ILE A 302 25.75 15.13 -29.44
C ILE A 302 26.78 14.53 -28.49
N ASP A 303 26.32 13.82 -27.47
CA ASP A 303 27.20 13.18 -26.47
C ASP A 303 27.42 11.71 -26.82
N GLU A 304 26.38 11.02 -27.31
CA GLU A 304 26.44 9.60 -27.68
C GLU A 304 25.92 9.39 -29.10
N LYS A 305 26.63 8.56 -29.88
CA LYS A 305 26.24 8.17 -31.24
C LYS A 305 26.13 6.67 -31.35
N MET A 306 25.04 6.23 -31.97
CA MET A 306 24.79 4.82 -32.21
C MET A 306 24.37 4.59 -33.65
N PHE A 307 24.87 3.52 -34.23
CA PHE A 307 24.44 2.98 -35.50
C PHE A 307 23.86 1.59 -35.21
N ILE A 308 22.56 1.45 -35.40
CA ILE A 308 21.82 0.24 -35.08
C ILE A 308 21.27 -0.33 -36.38
N THR A 309 21.85 -1.46 -36.78
CA THR A 309 21.29 -2.30 -37.85
C THR A 309 20.09 -3.07 -37.32
N MET A 310 19.05 -3.19 -38.13
CA MET A 310 17.83 -3.93 -37.79
C MET A 310 17.33 -4.74 -38.98
N GLY A 311 16.65 -5.83 -38.69
CA GLY A 311 16.00 -6.65 -39.70
C GLY A 311 15.67 -8.03 -39.18
N LEU A 312 15.12 -8.84 -40.07
CA LEU A 312 14.85 -10.25 -39.80
C LEU A 312 16.10 -11.10 -40.00
N GLY A 313 16.31 -12.02 -39.06
CA GLY A 313 17.23 -13.15 -39.14
C GLY A 313 16.48 -14.46 -38.86
N LEU A 314 17.22 -15.49 -38.47
CA LEU A 314 16.75 -16.84 -38.19
C LEU A 314 17.14 -17.27 -36.77
N ASP A 315 16.27 -18.02 -36.12
CA ASP A 315 16.55 -18.73 -34.87
C ASP A 315 16.59 -20.24 -35.15
N PRO A 316 17.57 -20.99 -34.62
CA PRO A 316 17.63 -22.43 -34.80
C PRO A 316 16.35 -23.13 -34.36
N CYS A 317 15.83 -24.02 -35.21
CA CYS A 317 14.68 -24.84 -34.85
C CYS A 317 15.06 -25.81 -33.70
N PRO A 318 14.27 -25.90 -32.62
CA PRO A 318 14.51 -26.85 -31.55
C PRO A 318 14.55 -28.30 -32.05
N SER A 319 15.48 -29.09 -31.51
CA SER A 319 15.53 -30.54 -31.72
C SER A 319 14.17 -31.15 -31.36
N ASP A 320 13.64 -32.02 -32.21
CA ASP A 320 12.32 -32.66 -32.12
C ASP A 320 11.10 -31.83 -32.55
N THR A 321 11.32 -30.65 -33.14
CA THR A 321 10.22 -29.83 -33.72
C THR A 321 10.42 -29.57 -35.22
N LYS A 322 9.33 -29.46 -35.98
CA LYS A 322 9.37 -29.09 -37.41
C LYS A 322 8.97 -27.62 -37.56
N CYS A 323 9.96 -26.76 -37.80
CA CYS A 323 9.71 -25.34 -38.06
C CYS A 323 9.35 -25.09 -39.53
N ILE A 324 8.49 -24.09 -39.76
CA ILE A 324 7.89 -23.77 -41.06
C ILE A 324 8.49 -22.49 -41.67
N GLY A 325 9.46 -21.86 -41.00
CA GLY A 325 10.13 -20.67 -41.51
C GLY A 325 11.21 -21.00 -42.55
N PRO A 326 11.91 -19.97 -43.05
CA PRO A 326 12.93 -20.13 -44.09
C PRO A 326 14.00 -21.14 -43.67
N LEU A 327 14.40 -22.01 -44.61
CA LEU A 327 15.40 -23.06 -44.37
C LEU A 327 15.03 -24.03 -43.22
N GLY A 328 13.74 -24.17 -42.91
CA GLY A 328 13.26 -25.00 -41.81
C GLY A 328 13.62 -24.43 -40.43
N GLN A 329 13.93 -23.14 -40.33
CA GLN A 329 14.25 -22.43 -39.09
C GLN A 329 13.07 -21.59 -38.63
N ARG A 330 13.20 -20.96 -37.46
CA ARG A 330 12.29 -19.90 -37.00
C ARG A 330 12.80 -18.54 -37.47
N TYR A 331 11.93 -17.55 -37.53
CA TYR A 331 12.40 -16.18 -37.74
C TYR A 331 13.13 -15.70 -36.48
N ALA A 332 13.85 -14.60 -36.57
CA ALA A 332 14.39 -13.86 -35.43
C ALA A 332 14.37 -12.37 -35.76
N GLY A 333 14.12 -11.51 -34.77
CA GLY A 333 14.36 -10.07 -34.88
C GLY A 333 15.67 -9.70 -34.20
N SER A 334 16.45 -8.77 -34.77
CA SER A 334 17.69 -8.34 -34.11
C SER A 334 18.00 -6.86 -34.26
N LEU A 335 18.72 -6.31 -33.28
CA LEU A 335 19.41 -5.03 -33.36
C LEU A 335 20.91 -5.26 -33.20
N ASN A 336 21.72 -4.77 -34.13
CA ASN A 336 23.18 -5.01 -34.15
C ASN A 336 23.56 -6.48 -33.95
N ASN A 337 22.84 -7.38 -34.64
CA ASN A 337 23.02 -8.83 -34.59
C ASN A 337 22.80 -9.45 -33.19
N ARG A 338 22.03 -8.77 -32.33
CA ARG A 338 21.57 -9.27 -31.03
C ARG A 338 20.06 -9.49 -31.06
N THR A 339 19.64 -10.72 -30.81
CA THR A 339 18.22 -11.03 -30.56
C THR A 339 17.98 -10.99 -29.06
N PHE A 340 17.10 -10.07 -28.66
CA PHE A 340 16.84 -9.83 -27.25
C PHE A 340 16.11 -11.01 -26.62
N MET A 341 16.68 -11.52 -25.52
CA MET A 341 16.07 -12.57 -24.70
C MET A 341 15.41 -11.94 -23.49
N ILE A 342 14.14 -12.28 -23.26
CA ILE A 342 13.43 -11.85 -22.06
C ILE A 342 13.98 -12.61 -20.86
N PRO A 343 14.22 -11.95 -19.72
CA PRO A 343 14.44 -12.65 -18.46
C PRO A 343 13.24 -13.53 -18.09
N GLU A 344 13.51 -14.74 -17.61
CA GLU A 344 12.45 -15.69 -17.22
C GLU A 344 11.99 -15.51 -15.77
N ARG A 345 12.91 -15.17 -14.85
CA ARG A 345 12.64 -15.24 -13.41
C ARG A 345 12.31 -13.91 -12.75
N ILE A 346 13.01 -12.85 -13.15
CA ILE A 346 12.95 -11.53 -12.50
C ILE A 346 13.01 -10.44 -13.57
N SER A 347 12.29 -9.34 -13.37
CA SER A 347 12.34 -8.22 -14.32
C SER A 347 13.71 -7.55 -14.32
N MET A 348 14.09 -6.93 -15.43
CA MET A 348 15.37 -6.22 -15.54
C MET A 348 15.46 -5.05 -14.57
N GLN A 349 14.36 -4.33 -14.37
CA GLN A 349 14.28 -3.22 -13.43
C GLN A 349 14.41 -3.68 -11.99
N GLU A 350 13.76 -4.80 -11.63
CA GLU A 350 13.89 -5.39 -10.30
C GLU A 350 15.32 -5.88 -10.06
N ALA A 351 15.92 -6.56 -11.05
CA ALA A 351 17.31 -6.99 -11.00
C ALA A 351 18.27 -5.81 -10.85
N TYR A 352 18.04 -4.71 -11.56
CA TYR A 352 18.81 -3.48 -11.42
C TYR A 352 18.67 -2.88 -10.01
N PHE A 353 17.43 -2.70 -9.56
CA PHE A 353 17.12 -2.05 -8.28
C PHE A 353 17.72 -2.80 -7.08
N TYR A 354 17.66 -4.13 -7.10
CA TYR A 354 18.23 -4.98 -6.05
C TYR A 354 19.66 -5.45 -6.33
N ASN A 355 20.31 -4.93 -7.38
CA ASN A 355 21.68 -5.27 -7.76
C ASN A 355 21.93 -6.78 -7.96
N ILE A 356 20.98 -7.46 -8.59
CA ILE A 356 21.02 -8.89 -8.89
C ILE A 356 21.80 -9.12 -10.19
N THR A 357 22.81 -9.97 -10.13
CA THR A 357 23.67 -10.31 -11.27
C THR A 357 23.11 -11.47 -12.08
N GLY A 358 23.56 -11.63 -13.33
CA GLY A 358 23.21 -12.77 -14.19
C GLY A 358 21.87 -12.66 -14.94
N VAL A 359 21.15 -11.54 -14.81
CA VAL A 359 19.88 -11.29 -15.51
C VAL A 359 20.10 -10.64 -16.88
N TYR A 360 21.06 -9.72 -16.96
CA TYR A 360 21.40 -8.98 -18.18
C TYR A 360 22.86 -8.53 -18.18
N THR A 361 23.38 -8.14 -19.35
CA THR A 361 24.77 -7.66 -19.51
C THR A 361 24.82 -6.26 -20.11
N ASP A 362 25.68 -5.38 -19.63
CA ASP A 362 25.79 -3.97 -20.09
C ASP A 362 26.75 -3.78 -21.28
N ASP A 363 26.56 -4.57 -22.32
CA ASP A 363 27.45 -4.67 -23.47
C ASP A 363 26.79 -4.54 -24.85
N PHE A 364 25.60 -3.93 -24.93
CA PHE A 364 24.92 -3.71 -26.20
C PHE A 364 25.74 -2.73 -27.06
N PRO A 365 26.09 -3.11 -28.29
CA PRO A 365 27.09 -2.37 -29.05
C PRO A 365 26.50 -1.13 -29.71
N ASN A 366 27.26 -0.03 -29.66
CA ASN A 366 26.93 1.22 -30.36
C ASN A 366 27.01 1.11 -31.89
N GLN A 367 27.57 0.02 -32.43
CA GLN A 367 27.77 -0.22 -33.86
C GLN A 367 27.49 -1.70 -34.17
N PRO A 368 27.10 -2.05 -35.41
CA PRO A 368 26.98 -3.43 -35.81
C PRO A 368 28.35 -4.13 -35.73
N PRO A 369 28.40 -5.41 -35.31
CA PRO A 369 29.65 -6.14 -35.16
C PRO A 369 30.36 -6.38 -36.50
N VAL A 370 29.61 -6.41 -37.60
CA VAL A 370 30.13 -6.58 -38.96
C VAL A 370 29.49 -5.52 -39.87
N LYS A 371 30.33 -4.82 -40.63
CA LYS A 371 29.90 -3.89 -41.67
C LYS A 371 29.79 -4.63 -43.00
N PHE A 372 28.66 -4.50 -43.66
CA PHE A 372 28.38 -5.05 -45.00
C PHE A 372 27.48 -4.08 -45.76
N ASP A 373 27.12 -4.40 -47.01
CA ASP A 373 26.04 -3.67 -47.70
C ASP A 373 24.70 -4.05 -47.07
N TYR A 374 24.27 -3.28 -46.08
CA TYR A 374 23.08 -3.57 -45.27
C TYR A 374 21.85 -3.78 -46.14
N THR A 375 21.71 -3.00 -47.21
CA THR A 375 20.52 -3.03 -48.09
C THR A 375 20.61 -4.00 -49.26
N ARG A 376 21.74 -4.68 -49.42
CA ARG A 376 21.97 -5.75 -50.42
C ARG A 376 22.75 -6.89 -49.79
N PHE A 377 22.02 -7.82 -49.19
CA PHE A 377 22.60 -9.02 -48.62
C PHE A 377 22.52 -10.18 -49.60
N GLU A 378 23.65 -10.85 -49.83
CA GLU A 378 23.72 -12.06 -50.64
C GLU A 378 24.53 -13.11 -49.87
N GLN A 379 23.94 -14.29 -49.67
CA GLN A 379 24.62 -15.40 -49.01
C GLN A 379 25.65 -16.03 -49.98
N ARG A 380 26.93 -15.65 -49.88
CA ARG A 380 28.00 -16.18 -50.74
C ARG A 380 28.99 -17.06 -49.99
N THR A 381 29.10 -16.87 -48.68
CA THR A 381 30.08 -17.53 -47.82
C THR A 381 29.43 -18.16 -46.58
N ASN A 382 30.16 -19.04 -45.89
CA ASN A 382 29.73 -19.60 -44.60
C ASN A 382 29.58 -18.52 -43.51
N SER A 383 30.37 -17.43 -43.58
CA SER A 383 30.22 -16.28 -42.68
C SER A 383 28.92 -15.53 -42.91
N ASP A 384 28.49 -15.36 -44.16
CA ASP A 384 27.21 -14.72 -44.48
C ASP A 384 26.06 -15.55 -43.93
N PHE A 385 26.11 -16.87 -44.11
CA PHE A 385 25.12 -17.77 -43.55
C PHE A 385 25.01 -17.65 -42.02
N LYS A 386 26.14 -17.57 -41.31
CA LYS A 386 26.15 -17.35 -39.84
C LYS A 386 25.54 -16.00 -39.45
N MET A 387 25.68 -14.97 -40.29
CA MET A 387 25.12 -13.64 -40.01
C MET A 387 23.59 -13.62 -40.08
N MET A 388 22.97 -14.62 -40.69
CA MET A 388 21.52 -14.81 -40.65
C MET A 388 21.03 -15.25 -39.26
N PHE A 389 21.90 -15.76 -38.39
CA PHE A 389 21.57 -16.24 -37.05
C PHE A 389 22.12 -15.28 -35.99
N PRO A 390 21.35 -14.26 -35.59
CA PRO A 390 21.76 -13.32 -34.56
C PRO A 390 21.99 -14.00 -33.20
N GLU A 391 22.87 -13.40 -32.39
CA GLU A 391 23.20 -13.95 -31.07
C GLU A 391 22.06 -13.65 -30.09
N ARG A 392 21.50 -14.71 -29.48
CA ARG A 392 20.48 -14.60 -28.43
C ARG A 392 21.13 -14.07 -27.14
N LYS A 393 20.71 -12.89 -26.69
CA LYS A 393 21.27 -12.27 -25.48
C LYS A 393 20.36 -11.21 -24.87
N THR A 394 20.32 -11.17 -23.54
CA THR A 394 19.72 -10.06 -22.78
C THR A 394 20.78 -8.97 -22.56
N SER A 395 21.05 -8.21 -23.62
CA SER A 395 22.14 -7.21 -23.66
C SER A 395 21.62 -5.79 -23.56
N VAL A 396 22.39 -4.97 -22.85
CA VAL A 396 22.02 -3.64 -22.39
C VAL A 396 23.11 -2.59 -22.59
N LYS A 397 22.79 -1.31 -22.65
CA LYS A 397 23.74 -0.20 -22.97
C LYS A 397 23.53 0.98 -22.03
N THR A 398 24.41 1.26 -21.09
CA THR A 398 24.19 2.42 -20.21
C THR A 398 24.33 3.75 -20.97
N ILE A 399 23.41 4.70 -20.72
CA ILE A 399 23.56 6.11 -21.10
C ILE A 399 23.66 6.94 -19.85
N ARG A 400 24.55 7.93 -19.87
CA ARG A 400 24.61 8.93 -18.80
C ARG A 400 23.36 9.81 -18.81
N PHE A 401 22.79 10.05 -17.64
CA PHE A 401 21.68 10.98 -17.49
C PHE A 401 21.98 12.34 -18.16
N ASN A 402 20.98 12.85 -18.86
CA ASN A 402 20.98 14.10 -19.60
C ASN A 402 21.91 14.16 -20.83
N SER A 403 22.46 13.02 -21.28
CA SER A 403 23.18 12.94 -22.55
C SER A 403 22.24 13.09 -23.74
N THR A 404 22.68 13.84 -24.75
CA THR A 404 22.06 13.87 -26.08
C THR A 404 22.53 12.67 -26.88
N VAL A 405 21.59 11.81 -27.26
CA VAL A 405 21.85 10.57 -28.00
C VAL A 405 21.34 10.73 -29.43
N GLU A 406 22.19 10.42 -30.40
CA GLU A 406 21.83 10.28 -31.81
C GLU A 406 21.89 8.81 -32.23
N ILE A 407 20.79 8.30 -32.78
CA ILE A 407 20.66 6.92 -33.23
C ILE A 407 20.39 6.92 -34.74
N VAL A 408 21.26 6.26 -35.50
CA VAL A 408 21.01 5.90 -36.89
C VAL A 408 20.42 4.49 -36.89
N LEU A 409 19.19 4.38 -37.37
CA LEU A 409 18.54 3.09 -37.60
C LEU A 409 18.74 2.69 -39.05
N GLN A 410 19.38 1.56 -39.29
CA GLN A 410 19.67 1.03 -40.62
C GLN A 410 18.92 -0.27 -40.84
N ASN A 411 17.96 -0.26 -41.76
CA ASN A 411 17.28 -1.46 -42.20
C ASN A 411 18.23 -2.35 -43.01
N THR A 412 18.15 -3.66 -42.78
CA THR A 412 18.96 -4.66 -43.48
C THR A 412 18.11 -5.51 -44.41
N ALA A 413 18.74 -6.14 -45.40
CA ALA A 413 18.12 -7.04 -46.36
C ALA A 413 18.46 -8.52 -46.11
N ILE A 414 18.85 -8.89 -44.88
CA ILE A 414 19.38 -10.22 -44.53
C ILE A 414 18.41 -11.34 -44.96
N LEU A 415 17.13 -11.23 -44.60
CA LEU A 415 16.07 -12.10 -45.13
C LEU A 415 15.19 -11.37 -46.15
N THR A 416 14.78 -10.15 -45.85
CA THR A 416 13.96 -9.33 -46.73
C THR A 416 14.07 -7.87 -46.31
N ARG A 417 13.77 -6.95 -47.23
CA ARG A 417 13.66 -5.53 -46.91
C ARG A 417 12.25 -5.27 -46.41
N GLU A 418 12.13 -4.87 -45.16
CA GLU A 418 10.84 -4.65 -44.51
C GLU A 418 10.85 -3.34 -43.74
N SER A 419 9.71 -2.66 -43.67
CA SER A 419 9.58 -1.49 -42.81
C SER A 419 9.33 -1.93 -41.37
N HIS A 420 10.13 -1.44 -40.42
CA HIS A 420 9.98 -1.76 -38.99
C HIS A 420 9.57 -0.52 -38.18
N PRO A 421 8.51 -0.61 -37.36
CA PRO A 421 8.11 0.46 -36.45
C PRO A 421 8.92 0.39 -35.16
N MET A 422 9.87 1.30 -35.02
CA MET A 422 10.70 1.38 -33.83
C MET A 422 10.09 2.33 -32.81
N HIS A 423 9.75 1.79 -31.65
CA HIS A 423 9.21 2.52 -30.50
C HIS A 423 10.28 2.67 -29.42
N LEU A 424 10.29 3.79 -28.69
CA LEU A 424 11.17 4.00 -27.53
C LEU A 424 10.33 4.38 -26.30
N HIS A 425 10.36 3.51 -25.28
CA HIS A 425 9.65 3.76 -24.03
C HIS A 425 10.24 4.97 -23.27
N GLY A 426 9.37 5.72 -22.61
CA GLY A 426 9.75 6.82 -21.72
C GLY A 426 10.26 8.10 -22.40
N PHE A 427 10.33 8.13 -23.74
CA PHE A 427 10.83 9.28 -24.50
C PHE A 427 10.06 9.47 -25.81
N ASN A 428 9.89 10.73 -26.18
CA ASN A 428 9.80 11.09 -27.59
C ASN A 428 11.21 11.42 -28.13
N PHE A 429 11.41 11.20 -29.42
CA PHE A 429 12.63 11.53 -30.15
C PHE A 429 12.31 12.41 -31.36
N TYR A 430 13.27 13.24 -31.75
CA TYR A 430 13.24 13.97 -33.00
C TYR A 430 13.61 13.04 -34.15
N VAL A 431 12.78 13.00 -35.19
CA VAL A 431 13.08 12.30 -36.43
C VAL A 431 13.73 13.29 -37.40
N LEU A 432 15.07 13.26 -37.45
CA LEU A 432 15.86 14.27 -38.16
C LEU A 432 15.82 14.06 -39.66
N GLY A 433 15.74 12.82 -40.14
CA GLY A 433 15.69 12.56 -41.57
C GLY A 433 15.51 11.10 -41.89
N TYR A 434 15.09 10.86 -43.12
CA TYR A 434 14.88 9.54 -43.72
C TYR A 434 15.75 9.40 -44.96
N GLY A 435 16.07 8.16 -45.31
CA GLY A 435 16.65 7.84 -46.61
C GLY A 435 16.52 6.37 -46.99
N PHE A 436 16.94 6.05 -48.20
CA PHE A 436 17.02 4.70 -48.74
C PHE A 436 18.48 4.32 -48.99
N GLY A 437 18.77 3.01 -49.02
CA GLY A 437 20.12 2.48 -49.11
C GLY A 437 20.84 2.52 -47.76
N ASN A 438 22.17 2.40 -47.81
CA ASN A 438 23.02 2.52 -46.62
C ASN A 438 23.20 3.99 -46.23
N TYR A 439 23.05 4.29 -44.94
CA TYR A 439 23.32 5.61 -44.40
C TYR A 439 24.80 5.99 -44.58
N ASP A 440 25.01 7.20 -45.09
CA ASP A 440 26.33 7.81 -45.21
C ASP A 440 26.35 9.13 -44.39
N PRO A 441 27.16 9.22 -43.32
CA PRO A 441 27.14 10.37 -42.42
C PRO A 441 27.61 11.68 -43.07
N VAL A 442 28.30 11.63 -44.22
CA VAL A 442 28.78 12.82 -44.94
C VAL A 442 27.74 13.27 -45.96
N ARG A 443 27.27 12.35 -46.81
CA ARG A 443 26.28 12.63 -47.86
C ARG A 443 24.93 12.97 -47.26
N ASP A 444 24.49 12.20 -46.28
CA ASP A 444 23.12 12.26 -45.77
C ASP A 444 22.92 13.29 -44.65
N ALA A 445 24.00 13.84 -44.08
CA ALA A 445 23.92 14.95 -43.11
C ALA A 445 23.12 16.15 -43.65
N ARG A 446 23.18 16.40 -44.96
CA ARG A 446 22.44 17.50 -45.62
C ARG A 446 20.93 17.26 -45.69
N LYS A 447 20.48 16.02 -45.47
CA LYS A 447 19.05 15.65 -45.46
C LYS A 447 18.42 15.83 -44.08
N LEU A 448 19.21 16.12 -43.05
CA LEU A 448 18.73 16.22 -41.68
C LEU A 448 18.05 17.57 -41.44
N ASN A 449 16.77 17.54 -41.05
CA ASN A 449 16.05 18.67 -40.52
C ASN A 449 16.41 18.88 -39.04
N LEU A 450 17.21 19.91 -38.77
CA LEU A 450 17.59 20.31 -37.41
C LEU A 450 16.83 21.55 -36.91
N PHE A 451 15.86 22.03 -37.68
CA PHE A 451 15.07 23.23 -37.35
C PHE A 451 13.74 22.84 -36.71
N ASN A 452 12.91 22.09 -37.42
CA ASN A 452 11.59 21.67 -36.97
C ASN A 452 11.26 20.20 -37.31
N PRO A 453 12.16 19.23 -37.06
CA PRO A 453 11.84 17.82 -37.30
C PRO A 453 10.62 17.41 -36.49
N GLN A 454 9.84 16.46 -37.00
CA GLN A 454 8.77 15.84 -36.22
C GLN A 454 9.34 15.18 -34.96
N MET A 455 8.57 15.20 -33.88
CA MET A 455 8.92 14.55 -32.62
C MET A 455 7.86 13.49 -32.32
N ARG A 456 8.29 12.27 -32.00
CA ARG A 456 7.43 11.07 -31.97
C ARG A 456 7.96 10.05 -30.96
N ASN A 457 7.14 9.09 -30.55
CA ASN A 457 7.61 7.92 -29.79
C ASN A 457 7.84 6.69 -30.67
N THR A 458 7.24 6.64 -31.87
CA THR A 458 7.30 5.48 -32.77
C THR A 458 7.58 5.90 -34.20
N VAL A 459 8.51 5.24 -34.87
CA VAL A 459 8.91 5.57 -36.25
C VAL A 459 9.00 4.35 -37.15
N GLY A 460 8.32 4.39 -38.29
CA GLY A 460 8.50 3.42 -39.36
C GLY A 460 9.82 3.66 -40.10
N VAL A 461 10.78 2.76 -39.96
CA VAL A 461 12.03 2.78 -40.74
C VAL A 461 11.72 2.32 -42.17
N PRO A 462 12.11 3.05 -43.23
CA PRO A 462 11.82 2.64 -44.60
C PRO A 462 12.44 1.28 -44.97
N PRO A 463 11.77 0.45 -45.79
CA PRO A 463 12.29 -0.84 -46.21
C PRO A 463 13.59 -0.65 -47.01
N GLY A 464 14.69 -1.29 -46.58
CA GLY A 464 16.01 -1.09 -47.16
C GLY A 464 16.50 0.37 -47.09
N GLY A 465 16.14 1.08 -46.03
CA GLY A 465 16.54 2.46 -45.80
C GLY A 465 17.01 2.73 -44.37
N TRP A 466 16.99 4.00 -44.00
CA TRP A 466 17.46 4.45 -42.70
C TRP A 466 16.67 5.64 -42.17
N VAL A 467 16.75 5.83 -40.86
CA VAL A 467 16.22 6.98 -40.13
C VAL A 467 17.24 7.46 -39.11
N VAL A 468 17.41 8.78 -38.97
CA VAL A 468 18.23 9.38 -37.90
C VAL A 468 17.34 9.97 -36.83
N LEU A 469 17.52 9.50 -35.60
CA LEU A 469 16.80 9.95 -34.41
C LEU A 469 17.72 10.71 -33.46
N ARG A 470 17.14 11.65 -32.71
CA ARG A 470 17.84 12.32 -31.61
C ARG A 470 16.92 12.50 -30.41
N PHE A 471 17.41 12.27 -29.20
CA PHE A 471 16.68 12.56 -27.97
C PHE A 471 17.65 12.92 -26.84
N ILE A 472 17.12 13.47 -25.75
CA ILE A 472 17.87 13.74 -24.53
C ILE A 472 17.49 12.67 -23.51
N ALA A 473 18.46 11.97 -22.94
CA ALA A 473 18.25 10.96 -21.91
C ALA A 473 17.97 11.59 -20.52
N ASN A 474 16.95 12.44 -20.42
CA ASN A 474 16.65 13.29 -19.26
C ASN A 474 15.51 12.81 -18.34
N ASN A 475 14.98 11.59 -18.54
CA ASN A 475 14.14 10.94 -17.56
C ASN A 475 15.06 10.09 -16.66
N PRO A 476 15.30 10.46 -15.38
CA PRO A 476 16.38 9.87 -14.56
C PRO A 476 16.12 8.40 -14.23
N ASP A 477 14.89 8.03 -13.88
CA ASP A 477 14.57 6.61 -13.65
C ASP A 477 14.55 5.81 -14.95
N ALA A 478 14.38 6.49 -16.10
CA ALA A 478 14.74 5.88 -17.36
C ALA A 478 16.28 5.81 -17.52
N ALA A 479 17.03 6.90 -17.33
CA ALA A 479 18.47 7.03 -17.63
C ALA A 479 19.41 6.23 -16.72
N PHE A 480 18.92 5.73 -15.59
CA PHE A 480 19.68 4.81 -14.73
C PHE A 480 19.42 3.33 -15.04
N SER A 481 18.62 3.05 -16.06
CA SER A 481 18.63 1.75 -16.73
C SER A 481 19.88 1.66 -17.63
N LYS A 482 20.86 0.85 -17.23
CA LYS A 482 21.87 0.32 -18.15
C LYS A 482 21.09 -0.27 -19.35
N PHE A 483 21.05 0.31 -20.57
CA PHE A 483 19.95 0.20 -21.58
C PHE A 483 19.36 -1.23 -21.62
N PRO A 484 18.12 -1.44 -21.21
CA PRO A 484 17.21 -2.03 -22.17
C PRO A 484 16.09 -1.04 -22.17
N LYS A 485 16.43 0.20 -22.52
CA LYS A 485 15.42 1.15 -22.94
C LYS A 485 15.00 0.65 -24.29
N GLN A 486 13.93 -0.12 -24.26
CA GLN A 486 13.43 -0.93 -25.34
C GLN A 486 13.21 -0.02 -26.55
N MET A 487 14.17 -0.07 -27.48
CA MET A 487 13.91 0.25 -28.85
C MET A 487 13.28 -1.01 -29.45
N SER A 488 12.01 -1.27 -29.15
CA SER A 488 11.31 -2.42 -29.72
C SER A 488 10.90 -2.08 -31.13
N ALA A 489 11.01 -3.06 -32.03
CA ALA A 489 10.06 -3.09 -33.11
C ALA A 489 8.70 -3.41 -32.47
N ASP A 490 7.69 -2.54 -32.58
CA ASP A 490 6.32 -2.87 -32.14
C ASP A 490 5.81 -4.12 -32.87
N THR A 491 6.45 -4.48 -33.98
CA THR A 491 6.13 -5.60 -34.85
C THR A 491 7.40 -6.39 -35.17
N GLY A 492 7.55 -7.58 -34.59
CA GLY A 492 8.36 -8.63 -35.21
C GLY A 492 7.43 -9.72 -35.76
N PRO A 493 7.84 -10.53 -36.75
CA PRO A 493 7.10 -11.72 -37.13
C PRO A 493 6.95 -12.56 -35.87
N ALA A 494 5.71 -12.83 -35.46
CA ALA A 494 5.48 -13.86 -34.47
C ALA A 494 5.93 -15.17 -35.10
N SER A 495 7.14 -15.61 -34.76
CA SER A 495 7.52 -17.01 -34.73
C SER A 495 7.96 -17.33 -33.32
N GLY A 496 7.55 -18.52 -32.86
CA GLY A 496 7.83 -19.05 -31.54
C GLY A 496 9.22 -18.72 -31.04
N ASP A 497 9.30 -18.55 -29.73
CA ASP A 497 10.42 -18.26 -28.82
C ASP A 497 11.62 -17.41 -29.28
N SER A 498 11.51 -16.55 -30.30
CA SER A 498 12.70 -15.78 -30.76
C SER A 498 12.52 -14.64 -31.78
N ALA A 499 11.33 -14.40 -32.35
CA ALA A 499 11.22 -13.51 -33.54
C ALA A 499 10.31 -12.28 -33.46
N GLY A 500 9.50 -12.15 -32.43
CA GLY A 500 9.15 -10.82 -31.91
C GLY A 500 10.22 -10.43 -30.89
N PHE A 501 10.43 -9.15 -30.61
CA PHE A 501 10.95 -8.76 -29.29
C PHE A 501 9.94 -9.33 -28.29
N PRO A 502 10.21 -10.48 -27.64
CA PRO A 502 9.11 -11.32 -27.22
C PRO A 502 8.65 -10.89 -25.83
N ASN A 503 7.48 -11.40 -25.48
CA ASN A 503 6.86 -11.45 -24.17
C ASN A 503 6.72 -12.97 -23.81
N GLY A 504 6.54 -13.32 -22.53
CA GLY A 504 6.23 -14.70 -22.04
C GLY A 504 7.40 -15.71 -22.02
N LEU A 505 7.54 -16.66 -21.08
CA LEU A 505 6.70 -17.12 -19.96
C LEU A 505 7.52 -17.96 -18.94
N VAL A 506 6.98 -18.02 -17.70
CA VAL A 506 7.21 -18.92 -16.53
C VAL A 506 7.89 -18.28 -15.31
N SER A 507 7.06 -18.04 -14.30
CA SER A 507 7.31 -17.45 -12.98
C SER A 507 8.18 -18.32 -12.05
N HIS A 508 8.98 -17.67 -11.20
CA HIS A 508 8.98 -17.80 -9.74
C HIS A 508 9.49 -16.45 -9.21
N GLY A 509 8.61 -15.53 -8.83
CA GLY A 509 7.99 -15.54 -7.52
C GLY A 509 8.57 -14.33 -6.76
N ASP A 510 7.67 -13.47 -6.28
CA ASP A 510 7.90 -12.43 -5.27
C ASP A 510 9.19 -12.63 -4.46
N SER A 511 10.07 -11.62 -4.39
CA SER A 511 11.39 -11.72 -3.75
C SER A 511 11.32 -12.28 -2.32
N LYS A 512 10.18 -12.06 -1.64
CA LYS A 512 9.81 -12.63 -0.34
C LYS A 512 9.51 -14.13 -0.41
N THR A 513 8.61 -14.52 -1.32
CA THR A 513 8.29 -15.93 -1.64
C THR A 513 9.53 -16.73 -2.04
N ARG A 514 10.49 -16.13 -2.77
CA ARG A 514 11.76 -16.75 -3.13
C ARG A 514 12.67 -17.00 -1.92
N ARG A 515 12.79 -16.04 -0.99
CA ARG A 515 13.55 -16.22 0.26
C ARG A 515 12.97 -17.35 1.10
N VAL A 516 11.64 -17.44 1.21
CA VAL A 516 10.97 -18.52 1.94
C VAL A 516 11.19 -19.87 1.25
N TYR A 517 11.15 -19.92 -0.09
CA TYR A 517 11.45 -21.13 -0.87
C TYR A 517 12.91 -21.59 -0.70
N GLU A 518 13.89 -20.69 -0.78
CA GLU A 518 15.30 -20.98 -0.56
C GLU A 518 15.54 -21.47 0.89
N THR A 519 14.87 -20.85 1.86
CA THR A 519 14.88 -21.31 3.27
C THR A 519 14.26 -22.69 3.41
N ALA A 520 13.15 -22.99 2.74
CA ALA A 520 12.51 -24.31 2.76
C ALA A 520 13.47 -25.41 2.27
N ARG A 521 14.27 -25.09 1.24
CA ARG A 521 15.23 -26.02 0.62
C ARG A 521 16.53 -26.19 1.41
N SER A 522 16.86 -25.25 2.30
CA SER A 522 18.03 -25.36 3.18
C SER A 522 17.73 -26.08 4.51
N LEU A 523 16.47 -26.39 4.80
CA LEU A 523 16.10 -27.13 6.02
C LEU A 523 16.65 -28.56 6.00
N HIS A 524 17.01 -29.07 7.18
CA HIS A 524 17.49 -30.43 7.36
C HIS A 524 16.37 -31.44 7.01
N SER A 525 16.48 -32.09 5.85
CA SER A 525 15.45 -32.95 5.27
C SER A 525 14.95 -34.06 6.20
N GLY A 526 15.85 -34.67 6.97
CA GLY A 526 15.47 -35.69 7.98
C GLY A 526 14.58 -35.14 9.10
N ALA A 527 14.86 -33.92 9.59
CA ALA A 527 14.11 -33.32 10.67
C ALA A 527 12.73 -32.83 10.18
N VAL A 528 12.65 -32.35 8.92
CA VAL A 528 11.39 -31.99 8.27
C VAL A 528 10.47 -33.20 8.13
N LYS A 529 10.98 -34.34 7.62
CA LYS A 529 10.19 -35.58 7.49
C LYS A 529 9.65 -36.06 8.84
N ASP A 530 10.50 -36.08 9.87
CA ASP A 530 10.13 -36.44 11.23
C ASP A 530 9.04 -35.53 11.81
N LEU A 531 9.19 -34.21 11.72
CA LEU A 531 8.22 -33.26 12.28
C LEU A 531 6.88 -33.30 11.55
N LEU A 532 6.88 -33.47 10.23
CA LEU A 532 5.65 -33.71 9.47
C LEU A 532 4.94 -34.99 9.93
N SER A 533 5.70 -36.06 10.21
CA SER A 533 5.14 -37.33 10.70
C SER A 533 4.53 -37.23 12.11
N LEU A 534 5.11 -36.39 12.97
CA LEU A 534 4.58 -36.08 14.30
C LEU A 534 3.34 -35.17 14.28
N GLY A 535 2.97 -34.61 13.12
CA GLY A 535 1.83 -33.70 12.99
C GLY A 535 2.15 -32.25 13.34
N VAL A 536 3.39 -31.82 13.18
CA VAL A 536 3.81 -30.43 13.32
C VAL A 536 3.54 -29.69 12.00
N CYS A 537 2.85 -28.54 12.06
CA CYS A 537 2.56 -27.76 10.85
C CYS A 537 3.80 -27.09 10.27
N GLU A 538 3.70 -26.71 9.00
CA GLU A 538 4.75 -26.15 8.16
C GLU A 538 5.37 -24.91 8.82
N ARG A 539 4.56 -23.94 9.28
CA ARG A 539 5.07 -22.73 9.95
C ARG A 539 5.78 -23.05 11.28
N CYS A 540 5.35 -24.08 12.02
CA CYS A 540 6.09 -24.57 13.18
C CYS A 540 7.41 -25.26 12.79
N ILE A 541 7.47 -25.92 11.63
CA ILE A 541 8.71 -26.53 11.12
C ILE A 541 9.73 -25.45 10.78
N PHE A 542 9.34 -24.40 10.06
CA PHE A 542 10.20 -23.23 9.84
C PHE A 542 10.70 -22.65 11.17
N ARG A 543 9.81 -22.54 12.17
CA ARG A 543 10.14 -22.02 13.50
C ARG A 543 11.19 -22.85 14.25
N LEU A 544 11.09 -24.17 14.17
CA LEU A 544 11.91 -25.09 14.96
C LEU A 544 13.23 -25.46 14.25
N VAL A 545 13.24 -25.54 12.92
CA VAL A 545 14.34 -26.10 12.13
C VAL A 545 15.11 -25.05 11.32
N ALA A 546 14.52 -23.88 11.00
CA ALA A 546 15.20 -22.90 10.16
C ALA A 546 16.52 -22.40 10.76
N VAL A 547 17.52 -22.31 9.88
CA VAL A 547 18.85 -21.81 10.20
C VAL A 547 18.83 -20.27 10.24
N GLU A 548 17.98 -19.63 9.44
CA GLU A 548 17.79 -18.17 9.42
C GLU A 548 16.54 -17.75 10.23
N ALA A 549 16.45 -16.47 10.61
CA ALA A 549 15.37 -15.95 11.44
C ALA A 549 13.98 -16.17 10.80
N PHE A 550 12.96 -16.43 11.63
CA PHE A 550 11.57 -16.52 11.18
C PHE A 550 11.08 -15.14 10.72
N ASP A 551 10.84 -14.97 9.43
CA ASP A 551 10.56 -13.69 8.76
C ASP A 551 9.06 -13.48 8.49
N SER A 552 8.60 -12.22 8.40
CA SER A 552 7.23 -11.86 8.06
C SER A 552 6.85 -12.29 6.65
N ASP A 553 7.85 -12.49 5.78
CA ASP A 553 7.69 -13.04 4.43
C ASP A 553 7.05 -14.44 4.41
N ILE A 554 7.13 -15.23 5.50
CA ILE A 554 6.45 -16.54 5.62
C ILE A 554 4.92 -16.37 5.63
N SER A 555 4.41 -15.19 6.00
CA SER A 555 2.98 -14.91 6.04
C SER A 555 2.34 -14.81 4.64
N SER A 556 3.11 -14.42 3.61
CA SER A 556 2.59 -14.27 2.25
C SER A 556 2.42 -15.60 1.51
N VAL A 557 2.91 -16.71 2.08
CA VAL A 557 2.85 -18.05 1.47
C VAL A 557 1.73 -18.88 2.09
N SER A 558 0.87 -19.45 1.23
CA SER A 558 -0.23 -20.33 1.68
C SER A 558 0.30 -21.63 2.31
N THR A 559 -0.45 -22.19 3.25
CA THR A 559 -0.09 -23.44 3.95
C THR A 559 0.13 -24.60 2.97
N SER A 560 -0.69 -24.69 1.91
CA SER A 560 -0.55 -25.70 0.85
C SER A 560 0.75 -25.57 0.06
N THR A 561 1.21 -24.34 -0.15
CA THR A 561 2.45 -24.04 -0.89
C THR A 561 3.67 -24.36 -0.04
N LEU A 562 3.68 -23.96 1.24
CA LEU A 562 4.71 -24.33 2.20
C LEU A 562 4.84 -25.86 2.32
N HIS A 563 3.71 -26.57 2.38
CA HIS A 563 3.69 -28.02 2.45
C HIS A 563 4.30 -28.69 1.21
N SER A 564 3.97 -28.17 0.03
CA SER A 564 4.53 -28.62 -1.24
C SER A 564 6.07 -28.46 -1.27
N TRP A 565 6.58 -27.33 -0.78
CA TRP A 565 8.02 -27.06 -0.75
C TRP A 565 8.79 -27.93 0.24
N LEU A 566 8.17 -28.30 1.37
CA LEU A 566 8.79 -29.17 2.37
C LEU A 566 8.79 -30.66 1.96
N LYS A 567 7.91 -31.08 1.04
CA LYS A 567 7.77 -32.49 0.60
C LYS A 567 8.63 -32.88 -0.60
N SER A 568 9.17 -31.93 -1.35
CA SER A 568 9.88 -32.18 -2.61
C SER A 568 11.29 -32.76 -2.40
N GLY A 569 11.35 -34.07 -2.22
CA GLY A 569 12.53 -34.90 -2.41
C GLY A 569 12.08 -36.33 -2.72
N ASP A 570 12.25 -36.74 -3.98
CA ASP A 570 12.21 -38.10 -4.56
C ASP A 570 11.39 -39.20 -3.84
N ASP A 571 10.12 -38.95 -3.51
CA ASP A 571 9.19 -40.00 -3.09
C ASP A 571 7.79 -39.73 -3.68
N GLU A 572 7.60 -40.06 -4.96
CA GLU A 572 6.30 -40.13 -5.65
C GLU A 572 5.53 -41.44 -5.36
N THR A 573 5.63 -41.99 -4.15
CA THR A 573 4.83 -43.16 -3.77
C THR A 573 4.21 -43.01 -2.39
N GLY A 574 3.05 -42.36 -2.32
CA GLY A 574 2.28 -42.27 -1.08
C GLY A 574 0.93 -41.57 -1.27
N SER A 575 -0.14 -42.33 -1.07
CA SER A 575 -1.55 -42.00 -1.26
C SER A 575 -2.03 -40.65 -0.71
N SER A 576 -3.01 -40.11 -1.43
CA SER A 576 -3.77 -38.88 -1.23
C SER A 576 -4.63 -38.86 0.05
N GLU A 577 -4.06 -38.39 1.16
CA GLU A 577 -4.82 -37.68 2.20
C GLU A 577 -4.17 -36.32 2.46
N SER A 578 -4.95 -35.25 2.34
CA SER A 578 -4.46 -33.89 2.53
C SER A 578 -4.11 -33.67 4.01
N SER A 579 -2.81 -33.55 4.32
CA SER A 579 -2.30 -33.16 5.66
C SER A 579 -2.83 -31.80 6.14
N CYS A 580 -3.42 -31.00 5.24
CA CYS A 580 -4.05 -29.71 5.52
C CYS A 580 -5.28 -29.79 6.44
N SER A 581 -5.71 -30.99 6.85
CA SER A 581 -6.88 -31.21 7.74
C SER A 581 -6.53 -31.44 9.22
N ARG A 582 -5.27 -31.69 9.58
CA ARG A 582 -4.88 -32.02 10.97
C ARG A 582 -4.40 -30.80 11.75
N ILE A 583 -4.89 -30.65 12.98
CA ILE A 583 -4.48 -29.59 13.91
C ILE A 583 -3.05 -29.87 14.40
N CYS A 584 -2.19 -28.86 14.32
CA CYS A 584 -0.80 -28.94 14.71
C CYS A 584 -0.65 -29.31 16.19
N ILE A 585 0.15 -30.35 16.49
CA ILE A 585 0.38 -30.78 17.88
C ILE A 585 1.15 -29.73 18.70
N VAL A 586 1.90 -28.83 18.07
CA VAL A 586 2.69 -27.80 18.78
C VAL A 586 1.86 -26.55 19.03
N CYS A 587 1.30 -25.94 17.97
CA CYS A 587 0.63 -24.64 18.08
C CYS A 587 -0.89 -24.73 18.21
N LEU A 588 -1.48 -25.93 18.19
CA LEU A 588 -2.93 -26.16 18.35
C LEU A 588 -3.79 -25.31 17.40
N GLY A 589 -3.32 -25.14 16.16
CA GLY A 589 -4.02 -24.40 15.11
C GLY A 589 -3.63 -22.92 14.98
N ILE A 590 -2.94 -22.32 15.97
CA ILE A 590 -2.63 -20.88 15.98
C ILE A 590 -1.89 -20.42 14.71
N LEU A 591 -0.79 -21.08 14.34
CA LEU A 591 -0.02 -20.74 13.13
C LEU A 591 -0.60 -21.34 11.84
N GLN A 592 -1.69 -22.11 11.95
CA GLN A 592 -2.48 -22.59 10.82
C GLN A 592 -3.68 -21.68 10.53
N PHE A 593 -3.92 -20.65 11.35
CA PHE A 593 -5.12 -19.82 11.33
C PHE A 593 -6.41 -20.64 11.50
N VAL A 594 -6.34 -21.66 12.37
CA VAL A 594 -7.44 -22.55 12.75
C VAL A 594 -7.72 -22.39 14.24
N PHE A 595 -8.96 -22.06 14.58
CA PHE A 595 -9.38 -21.81 15.96
C PHE A 595 -10.89 -22.01 16.10
N SER A 596 -11.35 -22.18 17.34
CA SER A 596 -12.78 -22.10 17.67
C SER A 596 -13.16 -20.67 18.03
N ASP A 597 -14.28 -20.18 17.53
CA ASP A 597 -14.80 -18.88 17.95
C ASP A 597 -15.57 -18.96 19.29
N ALA A 598 -16.11 -17.83 19.75
CA ALA A 598 -16.87 -17.76 21.01
C ALA A 598 -18.14 -18.65 21.03
N LYS A 599 -18.63 -19.10 19.87
CA LYS A 599 -19.75 -20.04 19.75
C LYS A 599 -19.29 -21.49 19.67
N LYS A 600 -17.99 -21.74 19.85
CA LYS A 600 -17.32 -23.04 19.70
C LYS A 600 -17.40 -23.60 18.28
N GLU A 601 -17.65 -22.76 17.29
CA GLU A 601 -17.61 -23.16 15.89
C GLU A 601 -16.18 -23.13 15.37
N LEU A 602 -15.79 -24.17 14.64
CA LEU A 602 -14.46 -24.27 14.04
C LEU A 602 -14.34 -23.29 12.89
N VAL A 603 -13.39 -22.36 12.98
CA VAL A 603 -13.05 -21.44 11.90
C VAL A 603 -11.67 -21.78 11.36
N LYS A 604 -11.61 -21.95 10.05
CA LYS A 604 -10.39 -22.19 9.29
C LYS A 604 -10.26 -21.13 8.22
N LEU A 605 -9.14 -20.41 8.23
CA LEU A 605 -8.83 -19.36 7.26
C LEU A 605 -7.62 -19.78 6.44
N ASP A 606 -7.69 -19.58 5.13
CA ASP A 606 -6.70 -20.14 4.20
C ASP A 606 -5.42 -19.29 4.10
N CYS A 607 -5.48 -18.02 4.50
CA CYS A 607 -4.34 -17.11 4.47
C CYS A 607 -4.34 -16.09 5.62
N SER A 608 -3.18 -15.44 5.84
CA SER A 608 -3.03 -14.44 6.91
C SER A 608 -3.88 -13.19 6.68
N SER A 609 -4.14 -12.81 5.42
CA SER A 609 -4.94 -11.62 5.12
C SER A 609 -6.39 -11.77 5.53
N ASP A 610 -6.98 -12.97 5.39
CA ASP A 610 -8.34 -13.25 5.87
C ASP A 610 -8.39 -13.17 7.40
N TYR A 611 -7.34 -13.65 8.06
CA TYR A 611 -7.23 -13.60 9.51
C TYR A 611 -7.07 -12.18 10.02
N VAL A 612 -6.25 -11.37 9.35
CA VAL A 612 -6.07 -9.94 9.64
C VAL A 612 -7.36 -9.17 9.39
N ALA A 613 -8.07 -9.44 8.28
CA ALA A 613 -9.36 -8.80 8.00
C ALA A 613 -10.36 -9.04 9.15
N ARG A 614 -10.45 -10.28 9.64
CA ARG A 614 -11.32 -10.61 10.78
C ARG A 614 -10.91 -9.89 12.08
N ILE A 615 -9.62 -9.81 12.38
CA ILE A 615 -9.12 -9.04 13.53
C ILE A 615 -9.46 -7.55 13.37
N THR A 616 -9.23 -6.99 12.19
CA THR A 616 -9.54 -5.59 11.88
C THR A 616 -11.02 -5.28 12.06
N ASP A 617 -11.92 -6.17 11.61
CA ASP A 617 -13.35 -6.01 11.79
C ASP A 617 -13.73 -6.01 13.27
N LEU A 618 -13.16 -6.91 14.08
CA LEU A 618 -13.40 -6.98 15.52
C LEU A 618 -12.87 -5.73 16.25
N VAL A 619 -11.70 -5.21 15.85
CA VAL A 619 -11.12 -3.99 16.42
C VAL A 619 -11.97 -2.77 16.07
N LYS A 620 -12.42 -2.64 14.81
CA LYS A 620 -13.28 -1.53 14.37
C LYS A 620 -14.67 -1.54 15.03
N GLN A 621 -15.18 -2.72 15.37
CA GLN A 621 -16.45 -2.86 16.09
C GLN A 621 -16.41 -2.28 17.51
N ASP A 622 -15.24 -2.24 18.16
CA ASP A 622 -15.08 -1.74 19.54
C ASP A 622 -14.98 -0.20 19.62
N ARG A 623 -14.84 0.48 18.46
CA ARG A 623 -14.95 1.94 18.26
C ARG A 623 -13.96 2.80 19.06
N HIS A 624 -12.79 2.28 19.41
CA HIS A 624 -11.72 3.10 19.99
C HIS A 624 -11.08 4.03 18.96
N GLU A 625 -10.79 5.26 19.37
CA GLU A 625 -9.92 6.19 18.66
C GLU A 625 -8.45 5.95 19.07
N PHE A 626 -7.57 5.76 18.09
CA PHE A 626 -6.13 5.54 18.31
C PHE A 626 -5.33 5.91 17.05
N ASP A 627 -4.12 6.42 17.25
CA ASP A 627 -3.16 6.74 16.16
C ASP A 627 -2.11 5.64 15.98
N SER A 628 -1.86 4.86 17.03
CA SER A 628 -0.95 3.71 17.05
C SER A 628 -1.43 2.64 18.04
N PHE A 629 -0.93 1.41 17.89
CA PHE A 629 -1.34 0.27 18.73
C PHE A 629 -0.18 -0.66 19.16
N GLY A 630 -0.27 -1.22 20.36
CA GLY A 630 0.55 -2.33 20.83
C GLY A 630 -0.13 -3.67 20.56
N LEU A 631 0.59 -4.66 19.99
CA LEU A 631 0.07 -6.01 19.76
C LEU A 631 0.51 -6.98 20.87
N GLU A 632 -0.45 -7.53 21.60
CA GLU A 632 -0.26 -8.55 22.63
C GLU A 632 -0.85 -9.89 22.22
N VAL A 633 -0.17 -10.99 22.58
CA VAL A 633 -0.62 -12.34 22.27
C VAL A 633 -0.51 -13.19 23.54
N SER A 634 -1.61 -13.82 23.95
CA SER A 634 -1.68 -14.77 25.06
C SER A 634 -1.97 -16.16 24.53
N VAL A 635 -1.17 -17.16 24.94
CA VAL A 635 -1.27 -18.55 24.49
C VAL A 635 -1.32 -19.51 25.69
N PRO A 636 -1.98 -20.68 25.60
CA PRO A 636 -2.06 -21.65 26.70
C PRO A 636 -0.68 -22.23 27.07
N SER A 637 -0.50 -22.59 28.35
CA SER A 637 0.75 -23.22 28.82
C SER A 637 1.06 -24.54 28.13
N THR A 638 0.02 -25.27 27.68
CA THR A 638 0.15 -26.51 26.91
C THR A 638 0.99 -26.33 25.65
N ILE A 639 0.99 -25.16 25.00
CA ILE A 639 1.83 -24.92 23.82
C ILE A 639 3.32 -24.95 24.18
N MET A 640 3.69 -24.42 25.35
CA MET A 640 5.07 -24.46 25.84
C MET A 640 5.50 -25.88 26.21
N GLU A 641 4.58 -26.70 26.74
CA GLU A 641 4.82 -28.10 27.06
C GLU A 641 5.01 -28.94 25.79
N ASN A 642 4.13 -28.77 24.79
CA ASN A 642 4.21 -29.47 23.51
C ASN A 642 5.50 -29.12 22.75
N GLU A 643 5.88 -27.84 22.75
CA GLU A 643 7.13 -27.40 22.15
C GLU A 643 8.37 -28.03 22.83
N ARG A 644 8.38 -28.10 24.17
CA ARG A 644 9.46 -28.73 24.93
C ARG A 644 9.56 -30.23 24.61
N ALA A 645 8.43 -30.92 24.49
CA ALA A 645 8.40 -32.34 24.13
C ALA A 645 8.98 -32.59 22.73
N VAL A 646 8.58 -31.80 21.72
CA VAL A 646 9.09 -31.90 20.35
C VAL A 646 10.59 -31.56 20.27
N LEU A 647 11.04 -30.52 20.99
CA LEU A 647 12.47 -30.18 21.06
C LEU A 647 13.29 -31.28 21.73
N SER A 648 12.75 -31.94 22.76
CA SER A 648 13.42 -33.10 23.39
C SER A 648 13.55 -34.27 22.41
N TYR A 649 12.53 -34.55 21.61
CA TYR A 649 12.58 -35.55 20.55
C TYR A 649 13.66 -35.22 19.51
N LEU A 650 13.71 -33.98 19.01
CA LEU A 650 14.73 -33.53 18.06
C LEU A 650 16.15 -33.63 18.65
N LYS A 651 16.33 -33.27 19.93
CA LYS A 651 17.63 -33.37 20.62
C LYS A 651 18.10 -34.81 20.78
N GLY A 652 17.19 -35.77 20.95
CA GLY A 652 17.55 -37.19 20.99
C GLY A 652 18.10 -37.71 19.67
N LYS A 653 17.62 -37.19 18.53
CA LYS A 653 17.94 -37.71 17.19
C LYS A 653 18.97 -36.89 16.41
N TYR A 654 19.08 -35.59 16.68
CA TYR A 654 19.91 -34.63 15.95
C TYR A 654 20.84 -33.82 16.88
N SER A 655 21.32 -34.43 17.99
CA SER A 655 22.07 -33.74 19.05
C SER A 655 23.34 -33.00 18.58
N THR A 656 23.94 -33.42 17.47
CA THR A 656 25.16 -32.85 16.89
C THR A 656 24.91 -31.66 15.95
N GLU A 657 23.65 -31.38 15.62
CA GLU A 657 23.30 -30.36 14.64
C GLU A 657 23.36 -28.94 15.21
N VAL A 658 24.08 -28.04 14.54
CA VAL A 658 24.31 -26.66 14.99
C VAL A 658 23.02 -25.83 15.05
N TRP A 659 22.06 -26.11 14.17
CA TRP A 659 20.78 -25.38 14.13
C TRP A 659 19.89 -25.66 15.36
N LEU A 660 20.10 -26.78 16.05
CA LEU A 660 19.32 -27.15 17.23
C LEU A 660 19.76 -26.40 18.51
N GLN A 661 20.96 -25.81 18.49
CA GLN A 661 21.54 -25.04 19.60
C GLN A 661 21.14 -23.56 19.60
N ARG A 662 20.44 -23.09 18.56
CA ARG A 662 19.97 -21.70 18.45
C ARG A 662 18.65 -21.48 19.20
N ASP A 663 18.47 -20.29 19.75
CA ASP A 663 17.20 -19.87 20.36
C ASP A 663 16.06 -19.96 19.34
N LYS A 664 14.92 -20.49 19.78
CA LYS A 664 13.72 -20.64 18.96
C LYS A 664 12.76 -19.51 19.27
N ILE A 665 12.24 -18.86 18.23
CA ILE A 665 11.15 -17.90 18.38
C ILE A 665 9.91 -18.63 18.90
N SER A 666 9.24 -18.07 19.90
CA SER A 666 8.05 -18.69 20.49
C SER A 666 6.84 -18.61 19.55
N VAL A 667 5.80 -19.43 19.78
CA VAL A 667 4.55 -19.36 18.98
C VAL A 667 3.91 -17.97 19.02
N LYS A 668 3.92 -17.30 20.18
CA LYS A 668 3.36 -15.94 20.32
C LYS A 668 4.12 -14.92 19.47
N ASP A 669 5.46 -15.00 19.45
CA ASP A 669 6.29 -14.02 18.76
C ASP A 669 6.28 -14.28 17.25
N ALA A 670 6.26 -15.55 16.84
CA ALA A 670 6.04 -15.93 15.45
C ALA A 670 4.69 -15.40 14.93
N LEU A 671 3.60 -15.53 15.71
CA LEU A 671 2.32 -14.96 15.32
C LEU A 671 2.38 -13.45 15.17
N LYS A 672 3.07 -12.73 16.07
CA LYS A 672 3.26 -11.28 15.93
C LYS A 672 3.98 -10.93 14.63
N VAL A 673 5.08 -11.62 14.30
CA VAL A 673 5.83 -11.42 13.04
C VAL A 673 4.93 -11.62 11.81
N LEU A 674 4.03 -12.61 11.83
CA LEU A 674 3.13 -12.88 10.71
C LEU A 674 2.04 -11.81 10.53
N LEU A 675 1.57 -11.18 11.61
CA LEU A 675 0.40 -10.30 11.59
C LEU A 675 0.72 -8.82 11.62
N LEU A 676 1.84 -8.40 12.21
CA LEU A 676 2.10 -7.01 12.57
C LEU A 676 2.04 -6.04 11.38
N ASP A 677 2.79 -6.33 10.31
CA ASP A 677 2.85 -5.45 9.12
C ASP A 677 1.49 -5.38 8.40
N GLN A 678 0.76 -6.50 8.37
CA GLN A 678 -0.57 -6.57 7.76
C GLN A 678 -1.61 -5.81 8.60
N LEU A 679 -1.54 -5.90 9.94
CA LEU A 679 -2.40 -5.14 10.84
C LEU A 679 -2.13 -3.64 10.74
N LYS A 680 -0.86 -3.20 10.64
CA LYS A 680 -0.51 -1.79 10.40
C LYS A 680 -1.17 -1.27 9.13
N ALA A 681 -1.04 -2.00 8.03
CA ALA A 681 -1.64 -1.63 6.75
C ALA A 681 -3.19 -1.62 6.80
N SER A 682 -3.80 -2.60 7.48
CA SER A 682 -5.26 -2.76 7.55
C SER A 682 -5.95 -1.75 8.48
N LEU A 683 -5.31 -1.40 9.60
CA LEU A 683 -5.80 -0.42 10.57
C LEU A 683 -5.42 1.02 10.23
N GLY A 684 -4.41 1.23 9.36
CA GLY A 684 -3.91 2.56 9.02
C GLY A 684 -3.19 3.24 10.17
N ALA A 685 -2.63 2.46 11.09
CA ALA A 685 -1.99 2.93 12.33
C ALA A 685 -0.63 2.23 12.52
N GLU A 686 0.36 2.95 13.05
CA GLU A 686 1.66 2.37 13.35
C GLU A 686 1.62 1.49 14.62
N SER A 687 2.61 0.62 14.78
CA SER A 687 2.76 -0.18 16.01
C SER A 687 3.98 0.23 16.81
N ASP A 688 3.75 0.54 18.08
CA ASP A 688 4.69 1.10 19.05
C ASP A 688 4.26 0.67 20.48
N SER A 689 4.90 1.24 21.50
CA SER A 689 4.49 1.11 22.91
C SER A 689 3.36 2.11 23.27
N SER A 690 2.33 2.20 22.44
CA SER A 690 1.21 3.16 22.58
C SER A 690 0.30 2.90 23.77
N SER A 691 -0.59 3.87 24.00
CA SER A 691 -1.67 3.76 24.98
C SER A 691 -2.73 2.72 24.61
N PHE A 692 -2.90 2.34 23.35
CA PHE A 692 -3.92 1.40 22.90
C PHE A 692 -3.33 0.02 22.60
N HIS A 693 -3.90 -1.03 23.17
CA HIS A 693 -3.40 -2.41 23.03
C HIS A 693 -4.46 -3.32 22.43
N ILE A 694 -4.08 -4.06 21.40
CA ILE A 694 -4.86 -5.15 20.81
C ILE A 694 -4.30 -6.45 21.36
N ARG A 695 -5.09 -7.17 22.16
CA ARG A 695 -4.72 -8.46 22.75
C ARG A 695 -5.45 -9.60 22.05
N LEU A 696 -4.68 -10.47 21.41
CA LEU A 696 -5.12 -11.75 20.85
C LEU A 696 -5.01 -12.83 21.93
N THR A 697 -6.12 -13.40 22.35
CA THR A 697 -6.14 -14.43 23.42
C THR A 697 -6.54 -15.78 22.86
N TYR A 698 -5.74 -16.79 23.19
CA TYR A 698 -6.01 -18.19 22.88
C TYR A 698 -6.12 -18.98 24.17
N SER A 699 -7.23 -19.67 24.38
CA SER A 699 -7.50 -20.50 25.56
C SER A 699 -7.89 -21.93 25.18
N LYS A 700 -7.75 -22.87 26.11
CA LYS A 700 -8.28 -24.23 25.97
C LYS A 700 -9.62 -24.35 26.70
N ALA A 701 -10.51 -25.21 26.22
CA ALA A 701 -11.81 -25.42 26.87
C ALA A 701 -11.71 -25.88 28.34
N SER A 702 -10.61 -26.53 28.74
CA SER A 702 -10.32 -26.89 30.13
C SER A 702 -9.91 -25.70 31.02
N ASP A 703 -9.43 -24.61 30.43
CA ASP A 703 -8.89 -23.45 31.16
C ASP A 703 -10.00 -22.46 31.54
N GLU A 704 -11.13 -22.45 30.80
CA GLU A 704 -12.31 -21.65 31.15
C GLU A 704 -12.94 -22.07 32.48
N ALA A 705 -12.78 -23.34 32.88
CA ALA A 705 -13.29 -23.84 34.17
C ALA A 705 -12.51 -23.31 35.38
N GLN A 706 -11.27 -22.81 35.21
CA GLN A 706 -10.47 -22.21 36.27
C GLN A 706 -10.56 -20.67 36.31
N GLY A 707 -11.11 -20.03 35.27
CA GLY A 707 -11.23 -18.57 35.17
C GLY A 707 -12.33 -17.93 36.01
N ALA A 708 -13.15 -18.72 36.71
CA ALA A 708 -14.30 -18.25 37.47
C ALA A 708 -14.09 -18.23 39.01
N SER A 709 -12.87 -18.46 39.51
CA SER A 709 -12.59 -18.47 40.95
C SER A 709 -11.33 -17.69 41.32
N GLU A 710 -11.56 -16.63 42.11
CA GLU A 710 -10.71 -16.12 43.22
C GLU A 710 -9.43 -15.32 42.87
N THR A 711 -9.41 -14.02 43.14
CA THR A 711 -8.95 -13.40 44.41
C THR A 711 -7.55 -13.83 44.86
N THR A 712 -6.66 -12.84 44.90
CA THR A 712 -5.53 -12.68 45.85
C THR A 712 -4.98 -13.95 46.51
N HIS A 713 -3.79 -14.39 46.11
CA HIS A 713 -2.71 -14.66 47.07
C HIS A 713 -1.34 -14.81 46.37
N GLU A 714 -0.35 -14.09 46.91
CA GLU A 714 1.08 -14.27 46.68
C GLU A 714 1.50 -15.74 46.88
N SER A 715 2.35 -16.30 46.02
CA SER A 715 3.21 -17.44 46.36
C SER A 715 4.37 -17.65 45.39
N LYS A 716 5.53 -17.14 45.81
CA LYS A 716 6.88 -17.74 45.81
C LYS A 716 7.31 -18.65 44.64
N ARG A 717 8.33 -18.15 43.92
CA ARG A 717 9.42 -18.92 43.29
C ARG A 717 9.72 -20.23 44.02
N ARG A 718 9.64 -21.36 43.30
CA ARG A 718 10.38 -22.59 43.62
C ARG A 718 11.40 -22.87 42.53
N LYS A 719 12.65 -22.92 43.01
CA LYS A 719 13.85 -23.38 42.32
C LYS A 719 14.01 -24.85 42.71
N THR A 720 14.18 -25.74 41.74
CA THR A 720 14.69 -27.10 41.98
C THR A 720 15.59 -27.49 40.83
N ASP A 721 16.86 -27.66 41.18
CA ASP A 721 17.91 -28.35 40.45
C ASP A 721 17.59 -29.86 40.37
N ALA A 722 18.00 -30.54 39.29
CA ALA A 722 18.77 -31.81 39.33
C ALA A 722 18.82 -32.50 37.96
N GLU A 723 20.02 -32.97 37.67
CA GLU A 723 20.48 -33.79 36.54
C GLU A 723 19.92 -35.22 36.54
N ASN A 724 20.14 -35.89 35.40
CA ASN A 724 20.17 -37.35 35.20
C ASN A 724 18.87 -38.14 35.32
N GLY A 725 18.27 -38.39 34.15
CA GLY A 725 17.34 -39.48 33.91
C GLY A 725 17.25 -39.76 32.42
N SER A 726 18.09 -40.69 31.94
CA SER A 726 17.95 -41.30 30.62
C SER A 726 16.63 -42.08 30.60
N ASN A 727 15.58 -41.49 30.04
CA ASN A 727 14.40 -42.19 29.62
C ASN A 727 14.16 -41.86 28.15
N CYS A 728 14.51 -42.82 27.28
CA CYS A 728 14.07 -42.83 25.89
C CYS A 728 12.54 -42.76 25.89
N ILE A 729 12.00 -41.62 25.47
CA ILE A 729 10.58 -41.46 25.24
C ILE A 729 10.26 -42.29 23.99
N SER A 730 9.63 -43.46 24.20
CA SER A 730 9.06 -44.28 23.13
C SER A 730 7.96 -43.51 22.40
N GLU A 731 7.78 -43.77 21.11
CA GLU A 731 6.82 -43.14 20.15
C GLU A 731 5.34 -43.05 20.59
N ASN A 732 4.97 -43.53 21.78
CA ASN A 732 3.59 -43.63 22.28
C ASN A 732 3.18 -42.62 23.37
N SER A 733 3.97 -41.59 23.70
CA SER A 733 3.62 -40.67 24.81
C SER A 733 2.94 -39.35 24.41
N PHE A 734 2.60 -39.14 23.13
CA PHE A 734 1.77 -38.00 22.74
C PHE A 734 0.30 -38.36 23.02
N GLU A 735 -0.20 -38.01 24.21
CA GLU A 735 -1.64 -38.00 24.46
C GLU A 735 -2.25 -36.99 23.48
N LYS A 736 -2.90 -37.53 22.44
CA LYS A 736 -3.34 -36.85 21.22
C LYS A 736 -4.48 -35.87 21.50
N VAL A 737 -4.17 -34.71 22.07
CA VAL A 737 -5.14 -33.61 22.20
C VAL A 737 -5.12 -32.80 20.89
N TYR A 738 -6.04 -33.12 19.98
CA TYR A 738 -6.19 -32.46 18.68
C TYR A 738 -7.25 -31.36 18.66
N GLU A 739 -7.49 -30.69 19.78
CA GLU A 739 -8.50 -29.62 19.84
C GLU A 739 -7.86 -28.25 19.54
N PRO A 740 -8.52 -27.42 18.72
CA PRO A 740 -8.03 -26.08 18.42
C PRO A 740 -8.27 -25.13 19.60
N CYS A 741 -7.46 -24.08 19.71
CA CYS A 741 -7.68 -23.06 20.73
C CYS A 741 -8.97 -22.25 20.47
N ILE A 742 -9.61 -21.80 21.55
CA ILE A 742 -10.67 -20.77 21.49
C ILE A 742 -9.99 -19.42 21.31
N PHE A 743 -10.44 -18.61 20.34
CA PHE A 743 -9.84 -17.33 20.00
C PHE A 743 -10.76 -16.15 20.33
N SER A 744 -10.22 -15.15 21.03
CA SER A 744 -10.87 -13.86 21.27
C SER A 744 -9.92 -12.69 21.03
N VAL A 745 -10.50 -11.55 20.63
CA VAL A 745 -9.80 -10.27 20.47
C VAL A 745 -10.31 -9.32 21.55
N HIS A 746 -9.39 -8.71 22.29
CA HIS A 746 -9.71 -7.71 23.30
C HIS A 746 -8.93 -6.43 23.00
N CYS A 747 -9.63 -5.31 22.88
CA CYS A 747 -9.01 -4.00 22.75
C CYS A 747 -9.03 -3.30 24.12
N ASN A 748 -7.91 -2.74 24.54
CA ASN A 748 -7.83 -1.99 25.78
C ASN A 748 -7.01 -0.72 25.60
N LYS A 749 -7.56 0.42 26.04
CA LYS A 749 -6.83 1.68 26.09
C LYS A 749 -6.36 1.95 27.51
N MET A 750 -5.09 2.33 27.65
CA MET A 750 -4.51 2.82 28.89
C MET A 750 -5.37 3.95 29.45
N PRO A 751 -5.50 4.05 30.78
CA PRO A 751 -6.43 5.00 31.37
C PRO A 751 -6.11 6.45 31.01
N ILE A 752 -7.16 7.23 30.79
CA ILE A 752 -7.06 8.69 30.61
C ILE A 752 -7.27 9.35 31.95
N PHE A 753 -6.45 10.35 32.25
CA PHE A 753 -6.46 11.05 33.52
C PHE A 753 -7.05 12.45 33.38
N PHE A 754 -7.98 12.78 34.26
CA PHE A 754 -8.58 14.11 34.37
C PHE A 754 -8.25 14.71 35.72
N SER A 755 -7.75 15.93 35.74
CA SER A 755 -7.45 16.66 36.97
C SER A 755 -8.20 17.97 37.01
N GLY A 756 -8.48 18.44 38.22
CA GLY A 756 -9.06 19.74 38.49
C GLY A 756 -9.10 19.98 39.99
N ARG A 757 -9.86 20.97 40.41
CA ARG A 757 -10.13 21.26 41.82
C ARG A 757 -11.62 21.19 42.08
N TYR A 758 -12.02 20.42 43.09
CA TYR A 758 -13.43 20.37 43.48
C TYR A 758 -13.71 21.24 44.70
N PHE A 759 -14.95 21.74 44.74
CA PHE A 759 -15.57 22.38 45.87
C PHE A 759 -16.66 21.48 46.41
N LYS A 760 -16.78 21.44 47.72
CA LYS A 760 -17.83 20.68 48.40
C LYS A 760 -18.60 21.65 49.29
N TYR A 761 -19.83 21.96 48.88
CA TYR A 761 -20.66 22.96 49.55
C TYR A 761 -21.57 22.34 50.62
N SER A 762 -22.01 21.09 50.42
CA SER A 762 -22.87 20.36 51.35
C SER A 762 -22.08 19.67 52.47
N ARG A 763 -22.66 19.64 53.68
CA ARG A 763 -22.17 18.87 54.85
C ARG A 763 -22.80 17.46 54.94
N ASN A 764 -23.57 17.05 53.94
CA ASN A 764 -24.21 15.72 53.87
C ASN A 764 -23.74 14.90 52.65
N VAL A 765 -22.57 15.24 52.11
CA VAL A 765 -21.97 14.62 50.92
C VAL A 765 -20.63 14.00 51.29
N SER A 766 -20.44 12.71 51.03
CA SER A 766 -19.16 12.06 51.28
C SER A 766 -18.16 12.38 50.15
N GLN A 767 -16.87 12.17 50.39
CA GLN A 767 -15.88 12.31 49.31
C GLN A 767 -15.99 11.16 48.30
N SER A 768 -15.99 9.93 48.80
CA SER A 768 -16.16 8.70 48.02
C SER A 768 -17.51 8.07 48.31
N ARG A 769 -17.99 7.21 47.41
CA ARG A 769 -19.25 6.47 47.60
C ARG A 769 -19.25 5.75 48.95
N TRP A 770 -20.28 6.00 49.78
CA TRP A 770 -20.36 5.46 51.14
C TRP A 770 -21.66 4.68 51.32
N ILE A 771 -21.51 3.36 51.44
CA ILE A 771 -22.61 2.39 51.62
C ILE A 771 -22.25 1.51 52.82
N ILE A 772 -23.20 1.26 53.71
CA ILE A 772 -23.09 0.34 54.84
C ILE A 772 -24.32 -0.56 54.79
N ASP A 773 -24.13 -1.89 54.80
CA ASP A 773 -25.22 -2.88 54.75
C ASP A 773 -26.26 -2.58 53.65
N ASP A 774 -25.75 -2.27 52.44
CA ASP A 774 -26.52 -1.85 51.26
C ASP A 774 -27.33 -0.54 51.37
N GLU A 775 -27.25 0.17 52.51
CA GLU A 775 -27.84 1.49 52.69
C GLU A 775 -26.86 2.62 52.33
N ARG A 776 -27.34 3.59 51.54
CA ARG A 776 -26.55 4.78 51.16
C ARG A 776 -26.43 5.74 52.34
N MET A 777 -25.20 6.12 52.67
CA MET A 777 -24.91 7.14 53.67
C MET A 777 -24.72 8.53 53.03
N GLY A 778 -25.59 9.47 53.39
CA GLY A 778 -25.60 10.84 52.84
C GLY A 778 -26.32 10.94 51.49
N GLU A 779 -26.38 12.15 50.94
CA GLU A 779 -27.17 12.45 49.73
C GLU A 779 -26.45 12.06 48.42
N ALA A 780 -25.12 12.21 48.39
CA ALA A 780 -24.29 11.97 47.22
C ALA A 780 -22.82 11.82 47.66
N SER A 781 -21.93 11.54 46.70
CA SER A 781 -20.49 11.69 46.89
C SER A 781 -19.84 12.58 45.83
N VAL A 782 -18.72 13.21 46.18
CA VAL A 782 -17.90 14.00 45.23
C VAL A 782 -17.46 13.13 44.06
N GLU A 783 -16.99 11.92 44.35
CA GLU A 783 -16.61 10.90 43.38
C GLU A 783 -17.72 10.64 42.34
N GLU A 784 -18.95 10.41 42.78
CA GLU A 784 -20.06 10.08 41.88
C GLU A 784 -20.48 11.26 41.01
N ILE A 785 -20.48 12.48 41.56
CA ILE A 785 -20.87 13.67 40.81
C ILE A 785 -19.84 13.97 39.72
N LEU A 786 -18.55 13.91 40.05
CA LEU A 786 -17.49 14.18 39.10
C LEU A 786 -17.37 13.04 38.08
N GLY A 787 -17.19 11.81 38.55
CA GLY A 787 -17.01 10.62 37.71
C GLY A 787 -18.23 10.32 36.85
N GLY A 788 -19.45 10.50 37.37
CA GLY A 788 -20.68 10.31 36.62
C GLY A 788 -20.90 11.30 35.48
N ASN A 789 -20.26 12.47 35.51
CA ASN A 789 -20.30 13.43 34.40
C ASN A 789 -19.11 13.31 33.45
N ILE A 790 -17.94 12.89 33.93
CA ILE A 790 -16.73 12.74 33.11
C ILE A 790 -16.73 11.40 32.33
N LEU A 791 -17.17 10.31 32.95
CA LEU A 791 -17.18 8.97 32.32
C LEU A 791 -17.96 8.94 30.99
N PRO A 792 -19.19 9.48 30.89
CA PRO A 792 -19.94 9.46 29.63
C PRO A 792 -19.27 10.26 28.52
N ALA A 793 -18.58 11.36 28.84
CA ALA A 793 -17.88 12.18 27.84
C ALA A 793 -16.72 11.43 27.18
N CYS A 794 -16.15 10.44 27.87
CA CYS A 794 -15.02 9.64 27.38
C CYS A 794 -15.45 8.30 26.75
N LEU A 795 -16.74 7.94 26.88
CA LEU A 795 -17.25 6.61 26.57
C LEU A 795 -16.44 5.50 27.27
N GLY A 796 -16.03 5.70 28.53
CA GLY A 796 -15.23 4.72 29.28
C GLY A 796 -16.06 3.62 29.95
N ASP A 797 -15.39 2.54 30.35
CA ASP A 797 -16.05 1.41 31.05
C ASP A 797 -16.29 1.69 32.54
N SER A 798 -15.29 2.27 33.19
CA SER A 798 -15.32 2.59 34.62
C SER A 798 -14.34 3.73 34.92
N TYR A 799 -14.39 4.26 36.14
CA TYR A 799 -13.42 5.25 36.60
C TYR A 799 -12.94 4.95 38.01
N LYS A 800 -11.76 5.46 38.35
CA LYS A 800 -11.26 5.53 39.73
C LYS A 800 -11.06 6.99 40.12
N PHE A 801 -11.48 7.33 41.33
CA PHE A 801 -11.33 8.67 41.88
C PHE A 801 -10.22 8.73 42.91
N HIS A 802 -9.35 9.73 42.77
CA HIS A 802 -8.29 10.05 43.71
C HIS A 802 -8.36 11.53 44.07
N ALA A 803 -7.96 11.89 45.28
CA ALA A 803 -7.87 13.28 45.71
C ALA A 803 -6.66 13.50 46.61
N ALA A 804 -6.16 14.74 46.67
CA ALA A 804 -5.06 15.12 47.55
C ALA A 804 -5.51 15.19 49.02
N GLY A 805 -5.75 14.03 49.63
CA GLY A 805 -6.33 13.84 50.94
C GLY A 805 -7.86 13.86 50.99
N ARG A 806 -8.41 13.73 52.20
CA ARG A 806 -9.84 13.56 52.45
C ARG A 806 -10.35 14.41 53.61
N GLU A 807 -11.54 14.96 53.44
CA GLU A 807 -12.34 15.57 54.50
C GLU A 807 -13.51 14.67 54.94
N ASP A 808 -14.00 14.88 56.16
CA ASP A 808 -15.18 14.16 56.68
C ASP A 808 -16.46 14.60 55.96
N ILE A 809 -17.53 13.80 56.07
CA ILE A 809 -18.83 14.08 55.41
C ILE A 809 -19.41 15.45 55.80
N ASP A 810 -19.23 15.86 57.05
CA ASP A 810 -19.73 17.11 57.64
C ASP A 810 -18.84 18.33 57.38
N VAL A 811 -17.73 18.16 56.66
CA VAL A 811 -16.74 19.21 56.37
C VAL A 811 -16.89 19.72 54.93
N ARG A 812 -16.89 21.04 54.74
CA ARG A 812 -16.91 21.66 53.39
C ARG A 812 -15.50 21.84 52.86
N MET A 813 -15.39 21.87 51.53
CA MET A 813 -14.16 22.22 50.81
C MET A 813 -14.42 23.48 49.98
N LEU A 814 -13.79 24.59 50.37
CA LEU A 814 -14.02 25.94 49.84
C LEU A 814 -12.71 26.55 49.29
N GLY A 815 -12.69 27.87 49.10
CA GLY A 815 -11.51 28.67 48.77
C GLY A 815 -10.82 28.23 47.48
N SER A 816 -9.64 27.60 47.57
CA SER A 816 -8.93 27.12 46.37
C SER A 816 -9.54 25.86 45.75
N GLY A 817 -10.38 25.13 46.49
CA GLY A 817 -10.80 23.77 46.14
C GLY A 817 -9.70 22.74 46.36
N ARG A 818 -10.08 21.46 46.44
CA ARG A 818 -9.14 20.34 46.60
C ARG A 818 -8.77 19.75 45.24
N PRO A 819 -7.48 19.57 44.93
CA PRO A 819 -7.03 18.82 43.76
C PRO A 819 -7.55 17.38 43.76
N PHE A 820 -8.04 16.94 42.61
CA PHE A 820 -8.45 15.56 42.37
C PHE A 820 -7.93 15.04 41.03
N LEU A 821 -8.00 13.72 40.89
CA LEU A 821 -7.67 12.97 39.69
C LEU A 821 -8.75 11.92 39.46
N ILE A 822 -9.29 11.87 38.25
CA ILE A 822 -10.18 10.80 37.79
C ILE A 822 -9.45 10.01 36.71
N GLU A 823 -9.29 8.72 36.96
CA GLU A 823 -8.68 7.76 36.05
C GLU A 823 -9.80 6.99 35.34
N VAL A 824 -10.08 7.34 34.09
CA VAL A 824 -11.09 6.67 33.27
C VAL A 824 -10.46 5.45 32.59
N GLN A 825 -11.01 4.26 32.87
CA GLN A 825 -10.56 3.00 32.30
C GLN A 825 -11.15 2.79 30.90
N ASN A 826 -10.32 2.29 29.98
CA ASN A 826 -10.70 1.85 28.64
C ASN A 826 -11.62 2.84 27.89
N SER A 827 -11.18 4.10 27.79
CA SER A 827 -11.93 5.12 27.06
C SER A 827 -11.89 4.87 25.56
N ARG A 828 -13.00 5.13 24.86
CA ARG A 828 -13.05 5.06 23.39
C ARG A 828 -12.61 6.35 22.75
N GLN A 829 -12.85 7.49 23.40
CA GLN A 829 -12.47 8.81 22.91
C GLN A 829 -11.87 9.67 24.02
N CYS A 830 -11.07 10.66 23.64
CA CYS A 830 -10.62 11.72 24.56
C CYS A 830 -11.46 12.98 24.29
N PRO A 831 -12.21 13.49 25.27
CA PRO A 831 -13.04 14.68 25.05
C PRO A 831 -12.18 15.92 24.74
N SER A 832 -12.70 16.78 23.87
CA SER A 832 -12.07 18.06 23.53
C SER A 832 -12.08 19.03 24.73
N GLU A 833 -11.21 20.05 24.71
CA GLU A 833 -11.22 21.10 25.74
C GLU A 833 -12.58 21.80 25.87
N GLN A 834 -13.29 21.97 24.75
CA GLN A 834 -14.62 22.58 24.73
C GLN A 834 -15.64 21.67 25.43
N SER A 835 -15.63 20.37 25.12
CA SER A 835 -16.50 19.39 25.78
C SER A 835 -16.22 19.28 27.28
N LEU A 836 -14.96 19.42 27.71
CA LEU A 836 -14.61 19.45 29.14
C LEU A 836 -15.13 20.71 29.84
N LYS A 837 -15.11 21.87 29.17
CA LYS A 837 -15.72 23.10 29.71
C LYS A 837 -17.23 22.94 29.88
N GLU A 838 -17.92 22.29 28.93
CA GLU A 838 -19.35 21.99 29.05
C GLU A 838 -19.63 21.06 30.23
N VAL A 839 -18.77 20.06 30.47
CA VAL A 839 -18.87 19.19 31.66
C VAL A 839 -18.68 19.98 32.95
N GLU A 840 -17.68 20.88 33.00
CA GLU A 840 -17.43 21.77 34.14
C GLU A 840 -18.64 22.69 34.41
N GLU A 841 -19.18 23.33 33.37
CA GLU A 841 -20.39 24.17 33.46
C GLU A 841 -21.60 23.37 33.92
N LYS A 842 -21.81 22.15 33.39
CA LYS A 842 -22.90 21.27 33.78
C LYS A 842 -22.85 20.89 35.25
N ILE A 843 -21.66 20.57 35.77
CA ILE A 843 -21.47 20.26 37.21
C ILE A 843 -21.78 21.51 38.05
N ASN A 844 -21.23 22.66 37.66
CA ASN A 844 -21.37 23.92 38.41
C ASN A 844 -22.80 24.50 38.39
N ASN A 845 -23.56 24.24 37.33
CA ASN A 845 -24.96 24.70 37.18
C ASN A 845 -26.00 23.71 37.74
N SER A 846 -25.56 22.65 38.44
CA SER A 846 -26.47 21.70 39.08
C SER A 846 -27.40 22.38 40.10
N GLU A 847 -28.72 22.13 40.01
CA GLU A 847 -29.74 22.75 40.86
C GLU A 847 -29.47 22.58 42.36
N LYS A 848 -28.99 21.40 42.78
CA LYS A 848 -28.73 21.09 44.19
C LYS A 848 -27.45 21.73 44.74
N LYS A 849 -26.56 22.23 43.87
CA LYS A 849 -25.27 22.88 44.22
C LYS A 849 -24.46 22.15 45.30
N LEU A 850 -24.39 20.82 45.23
CA LEU A 850 -23.72 20.00 46.24
C LEU A 850 -22.19 20.08 46.14
N VAL A 851 -21.68 20.01 44.90
CA VAL A 851 -20.26 19.97 44.54
C VAL A 851 -20.05 20.87 43.32
N GLY A 852 -18.95 21.61 43.30
CA GLY A 852 -18.49 22.39 42.15
C GLY A 852 -17.13 21.91 41.68
N VAL A 853 -16.73 22.29 40.47
CA VAL A 853 -15.43 21.96 39.88
C VAL A 853 -14.84 23.16 39.15
N LYS A 854 -13.52 23.27 39.16
CA LYS A 854 -12.77 24.29 38.44
C LYS A 854 -11.50 23.70 37.85
N ASP A 855 -11.06 24.26 36.74
CA ASP A 855 -9.79 23.96 36.07
C ASP A 855 -9.74 22.49 35.62
N LEU A 856 -10.88 21.95 35.14
CA LEU A 856 -10.98 20.57 34.66
C LEU A 856 -10.19 20.40 33.36
N LYS A 857 -9.18 19.53 33.39
CA LYS A 857 -8.28 19.28 32.25
C LYS A 857 -7.96 17.80 32.11
N CYS A 858 -7.80 17.36 30.86
CA CYS A 858 -7.14 16.09 30.55
C CYS A 858 -5.62 16.26 30.75
N ILE A 859 -4.97 15.31 31.41
CA ILE A 859 -3.55 15.38 31.79
C ILE A 859 -2.84 14.06 31.51
N GLY A 860 -1.51 14.12 31.35
CA GLY A 860 -0.67 12.94 31.18
C GLY A 860 -0.46 12.14 32.48
N SER A 861 0.00 10.90 32.33
CA SER A 861 0.24 9.96 33.45
C SER A 861 1.27 10.44 34.49
N GLN A 862 2.11 11.42 34.16
CA GLN A 862 3.14 11.97 35.05
C GLN A 862 2.57 12.73 36.26
N CYS A 863 1.33 13.23 36.18
CA CYS A 863 0.70 13.97 37.28
C CYS A 863 0.33 13.11 38.50
N TRP A 864 0.37 11.78 38.38
CA TRP A 864 0.10 10.87 39.51
C TRP A 864 1.13 11.05 40.65
N ALA A 865 2.39 11.36 40.31
CA ALA A 865 3.44 11.66 41.27
C ALA A 865 3.15 12.95 42.05
N MET A 866 2.70 14.01 41.36
CA MET A 866 2.37 15.31 41.96
C MET A 866 1.22 15.22 42.98
N MET A 867 0.25 14.33 42.74
CA MET A 867 -0.87 14.06 43.65
C MET A 867 -0.42 13.42 44.97
N ARG A 868 0.51 12.44 44.90
CA ARG A 868 1.05 11.74 46.08
C ARG A 868 1.97 12.64 46.92
N GLU A 869 2.86 13.40 46.26
CA GLU A 869 3.70 14.40 46.94
C GLU A 869 2.82 15.49 47.59
N GLY A 870 1.72 15.87 46.92
CA GLY A 870 0.71 16.79 47.44
C GLY A 870 0.02 16.34 48.74
N GLU A 871 -0.21 15.04 48.90
CA GLU A 871 -0.87 14.49 50.08
C GLU A 871 0.03 14.47 51.32
N ALA A 872 1.33 14.19 51.14
CA ALA A 872 2.27 13.94 52.23
C ALA A 872 2.98 15.20 52.77
N GLU A 873 3.25 16.20 51.92
CA GLU A 873 4.23 17.26 52.25
C GLU A 873 3.65 18.67 52.40
N LYS A 874 2.35 18.88 52.18
CA LYS A 874 1.82 20.23 51.96
C LYS A 874 0.90 20.76 53.08
N GLN A 875 1.02 22.07 53.31
CA GLN A 875 0.21 22.82 54.29
C GLN A 875 -1.27 22.88 53.88
N LYS A 876 -2.17 22.78 54.86
CA LYS A 876 -3.61 22.91 54.66
C LYS A 876 -4.17 24.00 55.55
N GLN A 877 -5.08 24.81 55.01
CA GLN A 877 -5.76 25.86 55.76
C GLN A 877 -7.21 25.48 56.04
N TYR A 878 -7.65 25.83 57.24
CA TYR A 878 -8.96 25.50 57.75
C TYR A 878 -9.59 26.70 58.44
N VAL A 879 -10.92 26.68 58.49
CA VAL A 879 -11.71 27.55 59.35
C VAL A 879 -12.65 26.68 60.17
N ALA A 880 -12.50 26.75 61.49
CA ALA A 880 -13.33 26.01 62.42
C ALA A 880 -14.24 26.97 63.20
N LEU A 881 -15.53 26.67 63.27
CA LEU A 881 -16.43 27.27 64.25
C LEU A 881 -16.23 26.54 65.58
N VAL A 882 -15.67 27.24 66.56
CA VAL A 882 -15.31 26.68 67.85
C VAL A 882 -16.21 27.27 68.93
N TRP A 883 -16.74 26.40 69.79
CA TRP A 883 -17.40 26.76 71.04
C TRP A 883 -16.45 26.54 72.21
N ILE A 884 -16.48 27.42 73.20
CA ILE A 884 -15.77 27.26 74.46
C ILE A 884 -16.68 27.45 75.67
N SER A 885 -16.37 26.75 76.77
CA SER A 885 -17.21 26.75 77.98
C SER A 885 -17.24 28.06 78.75
N ARG A 886 -16.35 29.02 78.43
CA ARG A 886 -16.32 30.37 78.99
C ARG A 886 -16.35 31.43 77.88
N PRO A 887 -16.72 32.68 78.16
CA PRO A 887 -16.60 33.77 77.20
C PRO A 887 -15.15 33.96 76.71
N LEU A 888 -15.00 34.32 75.44
CA LEU A 888 -13.71 34.62 74.81
C LEU A 888 -13.22 36.01 75.21
N GLU A 889 -12.03 36.09 75.78
CA GLU A 889 -11.42 37.32 76.29
C GLU A 889 -10.37 37.87 75.33
N GLU A 890 -10.06 39.18 75.38
CA GLU A 890 -9.07 39.79 74.48
C GLU A 890 -7.66 39.17 74.58
N LYS A 891 -7.29 38.71 75.78
CA LYS A 891 -6.02 38.00 76.01
C LYS A 891 -5.90 36.70 75.22
N ASP A 892 -7.02 36.04 74.93
CA ASP A 892 -7.04 34.77 74.21
C ASP A 892 -6.64 34.97 72.73
N PHE A 893 -7.00 36.13 72.14
CA PHE A 893 -6.65 36.48 70.76
C PHE A 893 -5.14 36.60 70.57
N ASN A 894 -4.51 37.34 71.48
CA ASN A 894 -3.07 37.55 71.46
C ASN A 894 -2.34 36.25 71.74
N SER A 895 -2.84 35.45 72.70
CA SER A 895 -2.26 34.15 73.03
C SER A 895 -2.29 33.22 71.82
N ILE A 896 -3.43 33.04 71.16
CA ILE A 896 -3.55 32.16 69.99
C ILE A 896 -2.75 32.68 68.79
N SER A 897 -2.84 33.98 68.48
CA SER A 897 -2.19 34.54 67.28
C SER A 897 -0.66 34.64 67.41
N SER A 898 -0.13 34.62 68.65
CA SER A 898 1.31 34.60 68.91
C SER A 898 1.95 33.23 68.69
N LEU A 899 1.18 32.15 68.76
CA LEU A 899 1.67 30.78 68.57
C LEU A 899 1.88 30.50 67.08
N LYS A 900 3.16 30.35 66.70
CA LYS A 900 3.61 29.95 65.36
C LYS A 900 4.44 28.69 65.45
N GLU A 901 4.36 27.85 64.42
CA GLU A 901 5.07 26.57 64.35
C GLU A 901 4.85 25.69 65.61
N LEU A 902 3.62 25.70 66.14
CA LEU A 902 3.26 24.96 67.35
C LEU A 902 3.32 23.45 67.06
N LYS A 903 4.25 22.76 67.73
CA LYS A 903 4.33 21.31 67.73
C LYS A 903 3.27 20.72 68.65
N ILE A 904 2.49 19.79 68.11
CA ILE A 904 1.50 19.01 68.84
C ILE A 904 1.80 17.52 68.67
N LEU A 905 1.53 16.75 69.72
CA LEU A 905 1.54 15.29 69.68
C LEU A 905 0.10 14.80 69.58
N GLN A 906 -0.25 14.16 68.46
CA GLN A 906 -1.56 13.56 68.25
C GLN A 906 -1.45 12.04 68.24
N LYS A 907 -2.11 11.39 69.21
CA LYS A 907 -2.42 9.96 69.07
C LYS A 907 -3.49 9.79 68.00
N THR A 908 -3.52 8.61 67.39
CA THR A 908 -4.55 8.28 66.40
C THR A 908 -5.96 8.45 67.03
N PRO A 909 -6.82 9.31 66.44
CA PRO A 909 -8.10 9.67 67.05
C PRO A 909 -9.00 8.49 67.35
N VAL A 910 -9.74 8.54 68.47
CA VAL A 910 -10.64 7.44 68.88
C VAL A 910 -11.60 7.05 67.75
N ARG A 911 -12.22 8.03 67.09
CA ARG A 911 -13.19 7.82 66.02
C ARG A 911 -12.64 7.09 64.77
N VAL A 912 -11.32 6.99 64.61
CA VAL A 912 -10.69 6.29 63.48
C VAL A 912 -9.89 5.05 63.89
N LEU A 913 -9.83 4.71 65.19
CA LEU A 913 -9.08 3.55 65.68
C LEU A 913 -9.54 2.23 65.08
N HIS A 914 -10.83 2.09 64.76
CA HIS A 914 -11.39 0.91 64.10
C HIS A 914 -10.79 0.65 62.70
N ARG A 915 -10.14 1.66 62.08
CA ARG A 915 -9.62 1.58 60.70
C ARG A 915 -8.16 2.03 60.55
N ARG A 916 -7.49 2.43 61.62
CA ARG A 916 -6.10 2.92 61.60
C ARG A 916 -5.34 2.40 62.81
N SER A 917 -4.11 1.95 62.58
CA SER A 917 -3.22 1.51 63.66
C SER A 917 -2.98 2.62 64.68
N PRO A 918 -2.98 2.30 65.98
CA PRO A 918 -2.61 3.25 67.03
C PRO A 918 -1.18 3.73 66.84
N LEU A 919 -1.03 5.02 66.54
CA LEU A 919 0.25 5.70 66.36
C LEU A 919 0.18 7.09 66.95
N ASP A 920 1.30 7.53 67.52
CA ASP A 920 1.52 8.89 68.03
C ASP A 920 2.31 9.66 66.97
N ARG A 921 1.79 10.82 66.55
CA ARG A 921 2.37 11.63 65.47
C ARG A 921 2.62 13.04 65.95
N GLU A 922 3.87 13.50 65.85
CA GLU A 922 4.17 14.92 65.95
C GLU A 922 3.63 15.64 64.70
N LYS A 923 2.91 16.74 64.92
CA LYS A 923 2.34 17.60 63.89
C LYS A 923 2.60 19.05 64.21
N ILE A 924 2.62 19.88 63.18
CA ILE A 924 2.89 21.32 63.33
C ILE A 924 1.66 22.13 62.93
N ILE A 925 1.26 23.06 63.79
CA ILE A 925 0.33 24.15 63.46
C ILE A 925 1.18 25.38 63.13
N HIS A 926 1.26 25.74 61.86
CA HIS A 926 2.13 26.82 61.39
C HIS A 926 1.68 28.19 61.89
N TRP A 927 0.39 28.47 61.83
CA TRP A 927 -0.21 29.68 62.39
C TRP A 927 -1.69 29.49 62.70
N MET A 928 -2.20 30.32 63.61
CA MET A 928 -3.62 30.42 63.96
C MET A 928 -4.05 31.88 64.05
N LYS A 929 -5.31 32.14 63.76
CA LYS A 929 -5.95 33.45 63.90
C LYS A 929 -7.40 33.28 64.35
N VAL A 930 -7.84 34.15 65.24
CA VAL A 930 -9.21 34.14 65.77
C VAL A 930 -10.01 35.29 65.18
N GLU A 931 -11.26 35.02 64.81
CA GLU A 931 -12.24 36.00 64.37
C GLU A 931 -13.49 35.90 65.26
N LYS A 932 -13.89 37.03 65.86
CA LYS A 932 -15.07 37.14 66.74
C LYS A 932 -16.35 37.02 65.92
N ILE A 933 -17.32 36.27 66.45
CA ILE A 933 -18.67 36.24 65.90
C ILE A 933 -19.52 37.29 66.61
N LYS A 934 -20.03 38.26 65.85
CA LYS A 934 -20.85 39.34 66.39
C LYS A 934 -22.08 38.76 67.09
N GLY A 935 -22.32 39.16 68.34
CA GLY A 935 -23.47 38.72 69.14
C GLY A 935 -23.28 37.41 69.91
N HIS A 936 -22.14 36.73 69.77
CA HIS A 936 -21.86 35.48 70.49
C HIS A 936 -20.51 35.55 71.22
N SER A 937 -20.51 35.39 72.55
CA SER A 937 -19.29 35.48 73.37
C SER A 937 -18.56 34.15 73.56
N HIS A 938 -19.24 33.02 73.34
CA HIS A 938 -18.70 31.67 73.49
C HIS A 938 -18.25 31.02 72.18
N TYR A 939 -18.51 31.67 71.04
CA TYR A 939 -18.25 31.14 69.71
C TYR A 939 -17.29 32.04 68.95
N PHE A 940 -16.35 31.44 68.23
CA PHE A 940 -15.43 32.15 67.35
C PHE A 940 -15.04 31.31 66.14
N LEU A 941 -14.53 31.97 65.11
CA LEU A 941 -13.90 31.31 63.98
C LEU A 941 -12.40 31.21 64.21
N LEU A 942 -11.88 29.99 64.23
CA LEU A 942 -10.47 29.69 64.27
C LEU A 942 -9.97 29.42 62.85
N HIS A 943 -9.22 30.37 62.31
CA HIS A 943 -8.46 30.20 61.08
C HIS A 943 -7.11 29.57 61.43
N LEU A 944 -6.70 28.52 60.74
CA LEU A 944 -5.43 27.87 61.03
C LEU A 944 -4.80 27.22 59.80
N CYS A 945 -3.47 27.22 59.77
CA CYS A 945 -2.67 26.50 58.79
C CYS A 945 -1.88 25.40 59.49
N THR A 946 -1.99 24.18 59.00
CA THR A 946 -1.37 23.00 59.63
C THR A 946 -0.55 22.19 58.65
N GLN A 947 0.38 21.41 59.18
CA GLN A 947 1.04 20.33 58.46
C GLN A 947 0.00 19.31 57.97
N ALA A 948 0.32 18.61 56.87
CA ALA A 948 -0.50 17.52 56.35
C ALA A 948 -0.79 16.43 57.40
N GLY A 949 -2.01 15.90 57.37
CA GLY A 949 -2.45 14.81 58.24
C GLY A 949 -2.76 15.20 59.68
N THR A 950 -2.83 16.50 59.98
CA THR A 950 -3.28 17.01 61.29
C THR A 950 -4.78 16.83 61.45
N TYR A 951 -5.22 16.26 62.57
CA TYR A 951 -6.64 16.03 62.87
C TYR A 951 -7.21 17.23 63.62
N ILE A 952 -7.88 18.12 62.89
CA ILE A 952 -8.30 19.45 63.39
C ILE A 952 -9.37 19.36 64.47
N LYS A 953 -10.35 18.45 64.33
CA LYS A 953 -11.41 18.28 65.33
C LYS A 953 -10.77 17.95 66.69
N GLU A 954 -9.86 16.98 66.70
CA GLU A 954 -9.13 16.52 67.86
C GLU A 954 -8.13 17.54 68.40
N PHE A 955 -7.55 18.38 67.55
CA PHE A 955 -6.78 19.54 68.02
C PHE A 955 -7.65 20.54 68.78
N VAL A 956 -8.91 20.72 68.38
CA VAL A 956 -9.84 21.62 69.11
C VAL A 956 -10.28 21.00 70.43
N HIS A 957 -10.92 19.84 70.40
CA HIS A 957 -11.55 19.23 71.59
C HIS A 957 -10.61 18.41 72.48
N GLY A 958 -9.43 18.07 71.98
CA GLY A 958 -8.37 17.36 72.70
C GLY A 958 -8.45 15.84 72.70
N ASP A 959 -9.51 15.24 72.15
CA ASP A 959 -9.75 13.79 72.07
C ASP A 959 -9.52 13.08 73.41
N LEU A 960 -10.10 13.63 74.48
CA LEU A 960 -9.91 13.14 75.86
C LEU A 960 -8.44 13.14 76.31
N GLY A 961 -7.67 14.17 75.92
CA GLY A 961 -6.25 14.32 76.25
C GLY A 961 -5.29 13.55 75.33
N ARG A 962 -5.79 12.97 74.24
CA ARG A 962 -4.98 12.24 73.26
C ARG A 962 -4.31 13.14 72.22
N THR A 963 -4.67 14.43 72.19
CA THR A 963 -3.96 15.47 71.45
C THR A 963 -3.42 16.51 72.43
N THR A 964 -2.12 16.80 72.40
CA THR A 964 -1.50 17.77 73.32
C THR A 964 -0.38 18.58 72.65
N PRO A 965 -0.36 19.91 72.79
CA PRO A 965 -1.46 20.73 73.30
C PRO A 965 -2.67 20.73 72.34
N SER A 966 -3.87 20.86 72.92
CA SER A 966 -5.15 21.11 72.23
C SER A 966 -5.65 22.54 72.50
N MET A 967 -6.60 23.06 71.70
CA MET A 967 -7.19 24.38 71.93
C MET A 967 -7.79 24.52 73.33
N GLY A 968 -8.46 23.47 73.83
CA GLY A 968 -8.97 23.47 75.20
C GLY A 968 -7.86 23.63 76.24
N SER A 969 -6.74 22.92 76.06
CA SER A 969 -5.58 23.05 76.96
C SER A 969 -4.89 24.43 76.85
N ILE A 970 -4.80 25.00 75.65
CA ILE A 970 -4.20 26.32 75.39
C ILE A 970 -5.03 27.43 76.06
N LEU A 971 -6.36 27.31 76.00
CA LEU A 971 -7.28 28.30 76.57
C LEU A 971 -7.67 28.03 78.03
N GLY A 972 -7.23 26.90 78.59
CA GLY A 972 -7.58 26.47 79.95
C GLY A 972 -9.08 26.24 80.16
N CYS A 973 -9.81 25.83 79.12
CA CYS A 973 -11.26 25.59 79.19
C CYS A 973 -11.68 24.46 78.26
N ARG A 974 -12.94 24.00 78.35
CA ARG A 974 -13.46 23.02 77.40
C ARG A 974 -13.72 23.71 76.06
N ALA A 975 -13.24 23.10 74.97
CA ALA A 975 -13.47 23.56 73.61
C ALA A 975 -14.14 22.44 72.79
N GLU A 976 -15.08 22.80 71.94
CA GLU A 976 -15.77 21.88 71.02
C GLU A 976 -15.78 22.48 69.62
N ILE A 977 -15.70 21.62 68.61
CA ILE A 977 -15.80 22.03 67.20
C ILE A 977 -17.22 21.81 66.70
N ILE A 978 -17.85 22.88 66.21
CA ILE A 978 -19.24 22.84 65.73
C ILE A 978 -19.28 22.62 64.22
N GLN A 979 -18.41 23.31 63.49
CA GLN A 979 -18.29 23.20 62.05
C GLN A 979 -16.83 23.36 61.63
N LEU A 980 -16.46 22.75 60.53
CA LEU A 980 -15.13 22.83 59.96
C LEU A 980 -15.23 22.95 58.45
N ASP A 981 -14.43 23.85 57.90
CA ASP A 981 -14.24 24.02 56.47
C ASP A 981 -12.75 23.96 56.15
N VAL A 982 -12.42 23.34 55.03
CA VAL A 982 -11.11 23.45 54.40
C VAL A 982 -11.16 24.63 53.45
N THR A 983 -10.23 25.57 53.56
CA THR A 983 -10.20 26.79 52.75
C THR A 983 -9.08 26.80 51.72
N ASP A 984 -8.00 26.05 51.97
CA ASP A 984 -6.90 25.98 51.03
C ASP A 984 -6.15 24.65 51.19
N VAL A 985 -5.75 24.09 50.04
CA VAL A 985 -4.88 22.93 49.95
C VAL A 985 -3.73 23.36 49.05
N LYS A 986 -2.64 23.82 49.68
CA LYS A 986 -1.48 24.31 48.95
C LYS A 986 -0.88 23.17 48.14
N MET A 987 -0.67 23.41 46.85
CA MET A 987 0.21 22.61 46.02
C MET A 987 1.49 23.44 45.86
N GLY A 988 2.68 22.87 46.09
CA GLY A 988 3.93 23.57 45.78
C GLY A 988 3.91 24.08 44.34
N ASP A 989 4.41 25.30 44.13
CA ASP A 989 4.53 25.89 42.80
C ASP A 989 5.44 24.99 41.97
N SER A 990 4.85 24.36 40.95
CA SER A 990 5.56 23.65 39.88
C SER A 990 5.47 24.48 38.62
#